data_AF-A0A7V5R5V0-F1
#
_entry.id   AF-A0A7V5R5V0-F1
#
_cell.length_a   1.000
_cell.length_b   1.000
_cell.length_c   1.000
_cell.angle_alpha   90.00
_cell.angle_beta   90.00
_cell.angle_gamma   90.00
#
_symmetry.space_group_name_H-M   'P 1'
#
loop_
_entity.id
_entity.type
_entity.pdbx_description
1 polymer ?
#
loop_
_entity_poly.entity_id
_entity_poly.type
_entity_poly.pdbx_seq_one_letter_code
_entity_poly.pdbx_strand_id
1 'polypeptide(L)'
;MSQGLQQSVEGLINQRVAPLDFLPNGNLAERLISLVLDGLPSDVPPAVAAPFTSCIQQLHNMDTGGVRIVVFGGGTGLSNIIGGDSRRLDWPQTAFAGLKEIFPDCHSIVCITDDGGSTGELLKDLPLIALGDLRHVLLSSIQLHRLRDAFDLDTAAARNLAAALHALFNYRFITRPEDGKQLFQDTGADPDAIPEKLQHFLQTLIAALFTDERLSITLDRPQCLGNLLLAAAIYRQVDPRSDSMELAASYHVVRTATIRGLADMCQAMGMHPHAVLPCTTTNARLLVRYTNGVQVTGEHKSSYCRRQYPVDRVIVEFFRQPFVQPEVIGLIKQADVLIFAPGSLYTSIIPIMQSGGIADAIRANRDSLKLLVANIWVQKGETDVARDAPERKFHVSDLIQAYHRNIPGGVNDLFSHVISLDLADIPGSVLQRYALEDKAPIYLDRKRVSALGFGSIAVPVFSREQLNRRRIIQHDPSALARSIQVLHGLWSSGLLKGNEAEGNLPEISDLPVGTRTEQDLPCLRYDAIVSHCRYLSVEQVSKSSRFDQRLEGKERNWLISRVIEILWNHPDILINHLHYIRGICLVDPASWRRCQQWDNVFSFYDPHDLRIKIRQDQTRDLKRFEMAFLVALGQSLLGNYARDKQLESIESAGE
;
A
#
# COMPACT_ATOMS: atom_id res chain seq x y z
N MET A 1 -48.28 -47.81 -20.47
CA MET A 1 -46.93 -47.24 -20.18
C MET A 1 -46.33 -48.06 -19.06
N SER A 2 -45.02 -48.38 -19.08
CA SER A 2 -44.38 -49.09 -17.97
C SER A 2 -44.49 -48.23 -16.69
N GLN A 3 -44.70 -48.86 -15.53
CA GLN A 3 -44.80 -48.16 -14.23
C GLN A 3 -43.63 -47.19 -13.99
N GLY A 4 -42.43 -47.54 -14.47
CA GLY A 4 -41.25 -46.67 -14.41
C GLY A 4 -41.37 -45.40 -15.25
N LEU A 5 -42.03 -45.45 -16.42
CA LEU A 5 -42.28 -44.26 -17.23
C LEU A 5 -43.31 -43.34 -16.55
N GLN A 6 -44.36 -43.91 -15.97
CA GLN A 6 -45.38 -43.14 -15.27
C GLN A 6 -44.81 -42.42 -14.04
N GLN A 7 -44.00 -43.10 -13.22
CA GLN A 7 -43.28 -42.46 -12.11
C GLN A 7 -42.29 -41.38 -12.59
N SER A 8 -41.61 -41.61 -13.72
CA SER A 8 -40.69 -40.61 -14.29
C SER A 8 -41.44 -39.35 -14.76
N VAL A 9 -42.59 -39.52 -15.41
CA VAL A 9 -43.44 -38.43 -15.89
C VAL A 9 -44.11 -37.69 -14.73
N GLU A 10 -44.65 -38.39 -13.74
CA GLU A 10 -45.20 -37.78 -12.52
C GLU A 10 -44.12 -37.04 -11.73
N GLY A 11 -42.89 -37.55 -11.71
CA GLY A 11 -41.73 -36.87 -11.14
C GLY A 11 -41.42 -35.54 -11.83
N LEU A 12 -41.52 -35.48 -13.16
CA LEU A 12 -41.32 -34.25 -13.94
C LEU A 12 -42.47 -33.25 -13.75
N ILE A 13 -43.71 -33.73 -13.71
CA ILE A 13 -44.92 -32.88 -13.54
C ILE A 13 -44.94 -32.23 -12.16
N ASN A 14 -44.46 -32.93 -11.13
CA ASN A 14 -44.50 -32.46 -9.74
C ASN A 14 -43.31 -31.55 -9.36
N GLN A 15 -42.32 -31.34 -10.23
CA GLN A 15 -41.24 -30.40 -9.97
C GLN A 15 -41.75 -28.96 -10.04
N ARG A 16 -41.64 -28.23 -8.93
CA ARG A 16 -41.83 -26.77 -8.91
C ARG A 16 -40.51 -26.10 -9.23
N VAL A 17 -40.43 -25.45 -10.39
CA VAL A 17 -39.28 -24.62 -10.79
C VAL A 17 -39.53 -23.19 -10.28
N ALA A 18 -38.65 -22.69 -9.42
CA ALA A 18 -38.68 -21.31 -8.97
C ALA A 18 -37.99 -20.39 -10.00
N PRO A 19 -38.35 -19.10 -10.08
CA PRO A 19 -37.64 -18.14 -10.94
C PRO A 19 -36.12 -18.20 -10.82
N LEU A 20 -35.60 -18.30 -9.59
CA LEU A 20 -34.16 -18.36 -9.31
C LEU A 20 -33.45 -19.59 -9.89
N ASP A 21 -34.17 -20.65 -10.26
CA ASP A 21 -33.59 -21.84 -10.88
C ASP A 21 -33.20 -21.61 -12.35
N PHE A 22 -33.64 -20.50 -12.95
CA PHE A 22 -33.25 -20.08 -14.31
C PHE A 22 -31.95 -19.27 -14.34
N LEU A 23 -31.36 -18.94 -13.18
CA LEU A 23 -30.08 -18.25 -13.11
C LEU A 23 -28.92 -19.26 -13.02
N PRO A 24 -27.72 -18.90 -13.53
CA PRO A 24 -26.55 -19.76 -13.46
C PRO A 24 -26.19 -20.18 -12.02
N ASN A 25 -25.41 -21.26 -11.92
CA ASN A 25 -25.03 -21.84 -10.64
C ASN A 25 -24.30 -20.84 -9.73
N GLY A 26 -24.57 -20.92 -8.43
CA GLY A 26 -24.05 -20.00 -7.42
C GLY A 26 -24.98 -19.90 -6.22
N ASN A 27 -24.54 -19.28 -5.15
CA ASN A 27 -25.42 -18.96 -4.02
C ASN A 27 -26.39 -17.80 -4.38
N LEU A 28 -27.39 -17.54 -3.52
CA LEU A 28 -28.39 -16.50 -3.76
C LEU A 28 -27.76 -15.12 -4.05
N ALA A 29 -26.72 -14.74 -3.30
CA ALA A 29 -26.05 -13.46 -3.48
C ALA A 29 -25.37 -13.38 -4.85
N GLU A 30 -24.64 -14.42 -5.27
CA GLU A 30 -23.97 -14.49 -6.57
C GLU A 30 -24.97 -14.40 -7.72
N ARG A 31 -26.10 -15.11 -7.62
CA ARG A 31 -27.19 -15.06 -8.61
C ARG A 31 -27.78 -13.66 -8.76
N LEU A 32 -28.06 -12.99 -7.65
CA LEU A 32 -28.64 -11.64 -7.67
C LEU A 32 -27.62 -10.59 -8.13
N ILE A 33 -26.34 -10.74 -7.77
CA ILE A 33 -25.28 -9.86 -8.25
C ILE A 33 -25.12 -10.00 -9.76
N SER A 34 -25.04 -11.23 -10.30
CA SER A 34 -24.97 -11.44 -11.75
C SER A 34 -26.21 -10.85 -12.45
N LEU A 35 -27.40 -11.02 -11.88
CA LEU A 35 -28.62 -10.43 -12.43
C LEU A 35 -28.56 -8.89 -12.50
N VAL A 36 -27.97 -8.23 -11.49
CA VAL A 36 -27.80 -6.76 -11.46
C VAL A 36 -26.68 -6.28 -12.40
N LEU A 37 -25.62 -7.06 -12.57
CA LEU A 37 -24.46 -6.68 -13.39
C LEU A 37 -24.64 -7.01 -14.89
N ASP A 38 -25.15 -8.20 -15.18
CA ASP A 38 -25.28 -8.74 -16.54
C ASP A 38 -26.69 -8.57 -17.12
N GLY A 39 -27.69 -8.37 -16.26
CA GLY A 39 -29.10 -8.32 -16.65
C GLY A 39 -29.72 -9.70 -16.80
N LEU A 40 -30.85 -9.76 -17.49
CA LEU A 40 -31.59 -10.99 -17.75
C LEU A 40 -30.84 -11.90 -18.75
N PRO A 41 -30.68 -13.20 -18.47
CA PRO A 41 -30.22 -14.16 -19.47
C PRO A 41 -31.17 -14.19 -20.68
N SER A 42 -30.62 -14.39 -21.88
CA SER A 42 -31.37 -14.39 -23.14
C SER A 42 -32.47 -15.45 -23.22
N ASP A 43 -32.34 -16.52 -22.42
CA ASP A 43 -33.13 -17.73 -22.55
C ASP A 43 -34.25 -17.82 -21.49
N VAL A 44 -34.49 -16.74 -20.74
CA VAL A 44 -35.51 -16.70 -19.67
C VAL A 44 -36.92 -16.51 -20.25
N PRO A 45 -37.90 -17.37 -19.90
CA PRO A 45 -39.28 -17.20 -20.36
C PRO A 45 -39.90 -15.86 -19.92
N PRO A 46 -40.80 -15.24 -20.72
CA PRO A 46 -41.40 -13.95 -20.40
C PRO A 46 -42.11 -13.89 -19.04
N ALA A 47 -42.73 -14.99 -18.60
CA ALA A 47 -43.40 -15.10 -17.31
C ALA A 47 -42.43 -15.00 -16.12
N VAL A 48 -41.16 -15.35 -16.31
CA VAL A 48 -40.09 -15.31 -15.30
C VAL A 48 -39.30 -14.00 -15.37
N ALA A 49 -39.28 -13.34 -16.53
CA ALA A 49 -38.59 -12.08 -16.74
C ALA A 49 -39.15 -10.92 -15.89
N ALA A 50 -40.48 -10.82 -15.74
CA ALA A 50 -41.10 -9.70 -15.02
C ALA A 50 -40.69 -9.61 -13.52
N PRO A 51 -40.73 -10.71 -12.73
CA PRO A 51 -40.20 -10.70 -11.36
C PRO A 51 -38.74 -10.28 -11.26
N PHE A 52 -37.89 -10.73 -12.18
CA PHE A 52 -36.48 -10.36 -12.21
C PHE A 52 -36.25 -8.89 -12.53
N THR A 53 -36.93 -8.34 -13.54
CA THR A 53 -36.86 -6.91 -13.85
C THR A 53 -37.29 -6.07 -12.65
N SER A 54 -38.37 -6.47 -11.96
CA SER A 54 -38.81 -5.80 -10.74
C SER A 54 -37.75 -5.86 -9.63
N CYS A 55 -37.14 -7.03 -9.41
CA CYS A 55 -36.07 -7.20 -8.43
C CYS A 55 -34.84 -6.34 -8.75
N ILE A 56 -34.39 -6.32 -10.00
CA ILE A 56 -33.28 -5.47 -10.48
C ILE A 56 -33.58 -4.00 -10.20
N GLN A 57 -34.78 -3.52 -10.53
CA GLN A 57 -35.19 -2.14 -10.29
C GLN A 57 -35.19 -1.78 -8.81
N GLN A 58 -35.69 -2.67 -7.95
CA GLN A 58 -35.68 -2.48 -6.50
C GLN A 58 -34.24 -2.42 -5.94
N LEU A 59 -33.35 -3.31 -6.40
CA LEU A 59 -31.95 -3.32 -5.98
C LEU A 59 -31.19 -2.07 -6.46
N HIS A 60 -31.44 -1.59 -7.68
CA HIS A 60 -30.81 -0.36 -8.19
C HIS A 60 -31.28 0.89 -7.46
N ASN A 61 -32.58 0.95 -7.14
CA ASN A 61 -33.21 2.10 -6.48
C ASN A 61 -33.13 2.03 -4.96
N MET A 62 -32.45 1.04 -4.40
CA MET A 62 -32.24 0.92 -2.96
C MET A 62 -31.56 2.19 -2.45
N ASP A 63 -32.22 2.86 -1.50
CA ASP A 63 -31.65 4.05 -0.88
C ASP A 63 -30.40 3.67 -0.07
N THR A 64 -29.32 4.35 -0.41
CA THR A 64 -27.98 4.13 0.11
C THR A 64 -27.40 5.42 0.70
N GLY A 65 -28.17 6.52 0.69
CA GLY A 65 -27.73 7.83 1.18
C GLY A 65 -27.42 7.85 2.67
N GLY A 66 -28.09 7.01 3.46
CA GLY A 66 -27.86 6.87 4.90
C GLY A 66 -26.97 5.71 5.31
N VAL A 67 -26.40 4.96 4.35
CA VAL A 67 -25.60 3.77 4.62
C VAL A 67 -24.13 4.17 4.80
N ARG A 68 -23.60 3.98 6.01
CA ARG A 68 -22.22 4.32 6.37
C ARG A 68 -21.27 3.21 5.98
N ILE A 69 -20.35 3.52 5.07
CA ILE A 69 -19.30 2.60 4.64
C ILE A 69 -17.95 3.05 5.19
N VAL A 70 -17.23 2.12 5.82
CA VAL A 70 -15.81 2.32 6.15
C VAL A 70 -14.97 1.30 5.41
N VAL A 71 -13.98 1.78 4.66
CA VAL A 71 -13.08 0.98 3.83
C VAL A 71 -11.66 1.09 4.36
N PHE A 72 -11.02 -0.05 4.63
CA PHE A 72 -9.63 -0.13 5.07
C PHE A 72 -8.73 -0.51 3.90
N GLY A 73 -7.59 0.15 3.75
CA GLY A 73 -6.62 -0.24 2.74
C GLY A 73 -5.49 0.74 2.52
N GLY A 74 -4.75 0.50 1.45
CA GLY A 74 -3.65 1.34 0.99
C GLY A 74 -3.56 1.34 -0.53
N GLY A 75 -2.74 2.26 -1.03
CA GLY A 75 -2.35 2.39 -2.42
C GLY A 75 -3.49 2.35 -3.43
N THR A 76 -3.31 1.45 -4.38
CA THR A 76 -4.00 1.50 -5.67
C THR A 76 -5.28 0.70 -5.65
N GLY A 77 -5.35 -0.35 -4.83
CA GLY A 77 -6.53 -1.19 -4.71
C GLY A 77 -7.65 -0.48 -3.95
N LEU A 78 -7.31 0.23 -2.86
CA LEU A 78 -8.26 1.09 -2.14
C LEU A 78 -8.79 2.21 -3.03
N SER A 79 -7.90 3.02 -3.62
CA SER A 79 -8.33 4.12 -4.51
C SER A 79 -9.16 3.61 -5.68
N ASN A 80 -8.80 2.47 -6.27
CA ASN A 80 -9.56 1.86 -7.35
C ASN A 80 -11.00 1.53 -6.96
N ILE A 81 -11.27 0.93 -5.80
CA ILE A 81 -12.64 0.55 -5.42
C ILE A 81 -13.47 1.74 -4.93
N ILE A 82 -12.83 2.77 -4.37
CA ILE A 82 -13.51 3.99 -3.91
C ILE A 82 -14.03 4.81 -5.08
N GLY A 83 -13.17 5.07 -6.07
CA GLY A 83 -13.54 5.88 -7.24
C GLY A 83 -12.59 5.79 -8.42
N GLY A 84 -11.89 4.66 -8.57
CA GLY A 84 -10.92 4.42 -9.64
C GLY A 84 -9.48 4.78 -9.28
N ASP A 85 -8.51 4.11 -9.91
CA ASP A 85 -7.07 4.35 -9.70
C ASP A 85 -6.68 5.74 -10.21
N SER A 86 -6.57 6.68 -9.27
CA SER A 86 -6.34 8.10 -9.53
C SER A 86 -4.95 8.44 -10.07
N ARG A 87 -4.08 7.45 -10.29
CA ARG A 87 -2.78 7.61 -10.97
C ARG A 87 -2.88 7.54 -12.48
N ARG A 88 -4.00 7.04 -12.99
CA ARG A 88 -4.17 6.77 -14.41
C ARG A 88 -4.51 8.04 -15.16
N LEU A 89 -3.83 8.26 -16.29
CA LEU A 89 -4.09 9.40 -17.16
C LEU A 89 -5.55 9.49 -17.65
N ASP A 90 -6.24 8.35 -17.78
CA ASP A 90 -7.65 8.27 -18.18
C ASP A 90 -8.64 8.39 -17.01
N TRP A 91 -8.18 8.47 -15.76
CA TRP A 91 -9.03 8.56 -14.58
C TRP A 91 -10.04 9.72 -14.61
N PRO A 92 -9.70 10.95 -15.05
CA PRO A 92 -10.66 12.07 -15.08
C PRO A 92 -11.94 11.79 -15.87
N GLN A 93 -11.89 10.89 -16.86
CA GLN A 93 -13.06 10.51 -17.68
C GLN A 93 -14.06 9.65 -16.89
N THR A 94 -13.60 9.00 -15.82
CA THR A 94 -14.35 8.04 -15.00
C THR A 94 -14.28 8.36 -13.51
N ALA A 95 -13.92 9.61 -13.16
CA ALA A 95 -13.69 10.02 -11.78
C ALA A 95 -14.91 9.88 -10.87
N PHE A 96 -16.13 9.83 -11.43
CA PHE A 96 -17.40 9.72 -10.70
C PHE A 96 -17.96 8.32 -10.84
N ALA A 97 -17.27 7.35 -10.24
CA ALA A 97 -17.63 5.94 -10.21
C ALA A 97 -17.28 5.33 -8.84
N GLY A 98 -17.54 4.03 -8.67
CA GLY A 98 -17.12 3.28 -7.48
C GLY A 98 -18.01 3.46 -6.26
N LEU A 99 -17.48 3.05 -5.10
CA LEU A 99 -18.22 3.02 -3.84
C LEU A 99 -18.77 4.38 -3.45
N LYS A 100 -18.00 5.46 -3.65
CA LYS A 100 -18.40 6.80 -3.20
C LYS A 100 -19.66 7.35 -3.88
N GLU A 101 -19.97 6.89 -5.10
CA GLU A 101 -21.11 7.37 -5.87
C GLU A 101 -22.38 6.57 -5.56
N ILE A 102 -22.23 5.30 -5.17
CA ILE A 102 -23.35 4.48 -4.70
C ILE A 102 -23.61 4.73 -3.22
N PHE A 103 -22.57 4.95 -2.42
CA PHE A 103 -22.66 5.20 -0.99
C PHE A 103 -22.04 6.57 -0.68
N PRO A 104 -22.87 7.63 -0.63
CA PRO A 104 -22.41 8.99 -0.36
C PRO A 104 -21.68 9.18 0.98
N ASP A 105 -21.98 8.35 1.97
CA ASP A 105 -21.35 8.35 3.30
C ASP A 105 -20.24 7.29 3.39
N CYS A 106 -19.21 7.48 2.58
CA CYS A 106 -18.07 6.57 2.46
C CYS A 106 -16.80 7.18 3.05
N HIS A 107 -16.17 6.44 3.95
CA HIS A 107 -14.94 6.82 4.65
C HIS A 107 -13.83 5.82 4.38
N SER A 108 -12.63 6.33 4.12
CA SER A 108 -11.44 5.50 3.90
C SER A 108 -10.45 5.65 5.05
N ILE A 109 -10.04 4.51 5.62
CA ILE A 109 -8.98 4.42 6.63
C ILE A 109 -7.72 3.87 5.95
N VAL A 110 -6.69 4.72 5.87
CA VAL A 110 -5.55 4.52 4.98
C VAL A 110 -4.29 4.09 5.74
N CYS A 111 -3.54 3.14 5.18
CA CYS A 111 -2.23 2.72 5.68
C CYS A 111 -1.19 3.86 5.62
N ILE A 112 -0.24 3.87 6.56
CA ILE A 112 0.77 4.94 6.72
C ILE A 112 2.21 4.44 6.73
N THR A 113 2.45 3.18 6.34
CA THR A 113 3.78 2.54 6.41
C THR A 113 4.62 2.65 5.14
N ASP A 114 4.12 3.32 4.10
CA ASP A 114 4.86 3.55 2.86
C ASP A 114 6.09 4.42 3.13
N ASP A 115 7.25 3.95 2.68
CA ASP A 115 8.55 4.61 2.79
C ASP A 115 9.24 4.79 1.43
N GLY A 116 8.51 4.58 0.32
CA GLY A 116 9.04 4.62 -1.03
C GLY A 116 8.81 5.95 -1.78
N GLY A 117 9.60 6.17 -2.84
CA GLY A 117 9.42 7.27 -3.79
C GLY A 117 9.33 8.66 -3.12
N SER A 118 8.35 9.47 -3.53
CA SER A 118 8.13 10.82 -2.96
C SER A 118 7.73 10.77 -1.49
N THR A 119 7.05 9.71 -1.03
CA THR A 119 6.75 9.53 0.39
C THR A 119 8.06 9.38 1.17
N GLY A 120 8.95 8.49 0.73
CA GLY A 120 10.28 8.29 1.32
C GLY A 120 11.13 9.56 1.35
N GLU A 121 11.16 10.32 0.24
CA GLU A 121 11.88 11.61 0.22
C GLU A 121 11.28 12.63 1.18
N LEU A 122 9.95 12.71 1.31
CA LEU A 122 9.29 13.60 2.28
C LEU A 122 9.63 13.24 3.73
N LEU A 123 9.69 11.94 4.05
CA LEU A 123 10.02 11.44 5.39
C LEU A 123 11.47 11.74 5.82
N LYS A 124 12.38 12.02 4.88
CA LYS A 124 13.75 12.47 5.19
C LYS A 124 13.76 13.87 5.81
N ASP A 125 12.78 14.71 5.46
CA ASP A 125 12.80 16.14 5.80
C ASP A 125 11.75 16.51 6.87
N LEU A 126 10.60 15.83 6.91
CA LEU A 126 9.47 16.20 7.79
C LEU A 126 9.10 15.08 8.79
N PRO A 127 8.81 15.39 10.07
CA PRO A 127 8.30 14.45 11.06
C PRO A 127 6.80 14.14 10.87
N LEU A 128 6.39 13.80 9.63
CA LEU A 128 5.01 13.44 9.28
C LEU A 128 4.87 11.94 9.02
N ILE A 129 3.64 11.44 9.08
CA ILE A 129 3.28 10.11 8.56
C ILE A 129 3.39 10.08 7.02
N ALA A 130 3.39 8.89 6.43
CA ALA A 130 3.32 8.72 4.98
C ALA A 130 2.04 9.37 4.39
N LEU A 131 2.20 10.21 3.37
CA LEU A 131 1.10 10.94 2.73
C LEU A 131 0.70 10.41 1.34
N GLY A 132 1.51 9.52 0.74
CA GLY A 132 1.33 9.06 -0.64
C GLY A 132 -0.01 8.37 -0.89
N ASP A 133 -0.36 7.42 -0.05
CA ASP A 133 -1.63 6.69 -0.17
C ASP A 133 -2.83 7.56 0.19
N LEU A 134 -2.71 8.41 1.22
CA LEU A 134 -3.75 9.39 1.58
C LEU A 134 -4.10 10.28 0.39
N ARG A 135 -3.09 10.78 -0.33
CA ARG A 135 -3.27 11.58 -1.54
C ARG A 135 -4.07 10.86 -2.61
N HIS A 136 -3.73 9.60 -2.90
CA HIS A 136 -4.42 8.82 -3.93
C HIS A 136 -5.88 8.60 -3.60
N VAL A 137 -6.14 8.24 -2.34
CA VAL A 137 -7.48 7.95 -1.84
C VAL A 137 -8.32 9.23 -1.80
N LEU A 138 -7.74 10.34 -1.37
CA LEU A 138 -8.38 11.64 -1.35
C LEU A 138 -8.84 12.08 -2.75
N LEU A 139 -7.97 11.98 -3.76
CA LEU A 139 -8.37 12.26 -5.13
C LEU A 139 -9.44 11.27 -5.64
N SER A 140 -9.33 9.98 -5.32
CA SER A 140 -10.35 9.00 -5.70
C SER A 140 -11.69 9.19 -4.99
N SER A 141 -11.75 9.94 -3.88
CA SER A 141 -12.96 10.12 -3.06
C SER A 141 -13.83 11.32 -3.45
N ILE A 142 -13.47 12.11 -4.47
CA ILE A 142 -14.26 13.30 -4.87
C ILE A 142 -15.64 12.94 -5.41
N GLN A 143 -16.74 13.40 -4.82
CA GLN A 143 -18.08 12.97 -5.27
C GLN A 143 -18.70 13.96 -6.24
N LEU A 144 -19.36 13.46 -7.29
CA LEU A 144 -20.00 14.34 -8.27
C LEU A 144 -21.03 15.26 -7.59
N HIS A 145 -21.97 14.69 -6.84
CA HIS A 145 -23.03 15.47 -6.21
C HIS A 145 -22.46 16.54 -5.26
N ARG A 146 -21.42 16.20 -4.48
CA ARG A 146 -20.79 17.16 -3.57
C ARG A 146 -20.06 18.29 -4.28
N LEU A 147 -19.38 18.02 -5.39
CA LEU A 147 -18.76 19.09 -6.17
C LEU A 147 -19.81 20.04 -6.77
N ARG A 148 -20.94 19.48 -7.22
CA ARG A 148 -22.06 20.29 -7.72
C ARG A 148 -22.65 21.15 -6.61
N ASP A 149 -22.87 20.58 -5.42
CA ASP A 149 -23.48 21.29 -4.29
C ASP A 149 -22.52 22.33 -3.68
N ALA A 150 -21.23 22.02 -3.56
CA ALA A 150 -20.24 22.88 -2.92
C ALA A 150 -19.81 24.08 -3.79
N PHE A 151 -19.84 23.92 -5.12
CA PHE A 151 -19.30 24.89 -6.07
C PHE A 151 -20.29 25.35 -7.15
N ASP A 152 -21.55 24.92 -7.09
CA ASP A 152 -22.60 25.20 -8.08
C ASP A 152 -22.19 24.82 -9.51
N LEU A 153 -21.61 23.62 -9.64
CA LEU A 153 -21.10 23.12 -10.93
C LEU A 153 -22.13 22.25 -11.64
N ASP A 154 -22.11 22.30 -12.97
CA ASP A 154 -22.71 21.24 -13.79
C ASP A 154 -21.79 20.01 -13.87
N THR A 155 -22.25 18.95 -14.54
CA THR A 155 -21.47 17.70 -14.66
C THR A 155 -20.20 17.87 -15.50
N ALA A 156 -20.21 18.75 -16.50
CA ALA A 156 -19.04 18.98 -17.36
C ALA A 156 -17.96 19.76 -16.59
N ALA A 157 -18.36 20.82 -15.90
CA ALA A 157 -17.49 21.62 -15.05
C ALA A 157 -16.92 20.80 -13.89
N ALA A 158 -17.71 19.92 -13.26
CA ALA A 158 -17.21 19.00 -12.24
C ALA A 158 -16.14 18.03 -12.79
N ARG A 159 -16.29 17.54 -14.03
CA ARG A 159 -15.27 16.71 -14.70
C ARG A 159 -14.00 17.50 -15.00
N ASN A 160 -14.13 18.75 -15.45
CA ASN A 160 -12.98 19.63 -15.69
C ASN A 160 -12.22 19.91 -14.39
N LEU A 161 -12.95 20.16 -13.29
CA LEU A 161 -12.35 20.29 -11.96
C LEU A 161 -11.63 19.01 -11.52
N ALA A 162 -12.25 17.84 -11.71
CA ALA A 162 -11.60 16.55 -11.43
C ALA A 162 -10.30 16.36 -12.25
N ALA A 163 -10.29 16.79 -13.52
CA ALA A 163 -9.11 16.75 -14.38
C ALA A 163 -8.00 17.69 -13.90
N ALA A 164 -8.34 18.93 -13.51
CA ALA A 164 -7.40 19.90 -12.97
C ALA A 164 -6.79 19.41 -11.64
N LEU A 165 -7.61 18.88 -10.73
CA LEU A 165 -7.15 18.28 -9.48
C LEU A 165 -6.26 17.06 -9.73
N HIS A 166 -6.61 16.21 -10.69
CA HIS A 166 -5.78 15.07 -11.09
C HIS A 166 -4.41 15.50 -11.60
N ALA A 167 -4.34 16.54 -12.43
CA ALA A 167 -3.10 17.11 -12.93
C ALA A 167 -2.21 17.62 -11.79
N LEU A 168 -2.78 18.43 -10.88
CA LEU A 168 -2.06 18.97 -9.72
C LEU A 168 -1.57 17.87 -8.77
N PHE A 169 -2.45 16.97 -8.35
CA PHE A 169 -2.15 16.00 -7.30
C PHE A 169 -1.26 14.86 -7.78
N ASN A 170 -1.14 14.60 -9.08
CA ASN A 170 -0.22 13.60 -9.62
C ASN A 170 1.03 14.17 -10.28
N TYR A 171 1.14 15.50 -10.40
CA TYR A 171 2.34 16.12 -10.94
C TYR A 171 3.58 15.73 -10.11
N ARG A 172 4.68 15.43 -10.80
CA ARG A 172 5.96 15.04 -10.22
C ARG A 172 7.07 15.83 -10.87
N PHE A 173 7.97 16.35 -10.05
CA PHE A 173 9.19 17.01 -10.50
C PHE A 173 10.41 16.30 -9.92
N ILE A 174 11.54 16.42 -10.62
CA ILE A 174 12.83 15.83 -10.23
C ILE A 174 13.79 16.93 -9.75
N THR A 175 13.65 18.13 -10.32
CA THR A 175 14.47 19.30 -10.04
C THR A 175 13.65 20.37 -9.33
N ARG A 176 14.30 21.16 -8.48
CA ARG A 176 13.67 22.28 -7.77
C ARG A 176 12.94 23.21 -8.75
N PRO A 177 11.63 23.43 -8.59
CA PRO A 177 10.90 24.43 -9.37
C PRO A 177 11.38 25.84 -9.04
N GLU A 178 11.32 26.76 -10.01
CA GLU A 178 11.78 28.14 -9.82
C GLU A 178 10.88 28.92 -8.84
N ASP A 179 9.57 28.85 -9.06
CA ASP A 179 8.56 29.47 -8.20
C ASP A 179 7.22 28.72 -8.28
N GLY A 180 6.27 29.13 -7.42
CA GLY A 180 4.95 28.51 -7.34
C GLY A 180 4.08 28.72 -8.57
N LYS A 181 4.28 29.79 -9.33
CA LYS A 181 3.51 30.08 -10.54
C LYS A 181 3.95 29.14 -11.68
N GLN A 182 5.25 28.99 -11.87
CA GLN A 182 5.81 28.04 -12.83
C GLN A 182 5.42 26.60 -12.46
N LEU A 183 5.52 26.25 -11.17
CA LEU A 183 5.11 24.93 -10.69
C LEU A 183 3.65 24.61 -11.00
N PHE A 184 2.74 25.57 -10.82
CA PHE A 184 1.33 25.39 -11.21
C PHE A 184 1.18 25.20 -12.72
N GLN A 185 1.85 26.03 -13.53
CA GLN A 185 1.81 25.95 -14.99
C GLN A 185 2.33 24.60 -15.51
N ASP A 186 3.42 24.10 -14.93
CA ASP A 186 4.03 22.82 -15.33
C ASP A 186 3.11 21.62 -15.10
N THR A 187 2.13 21.75 -14.19
CA THR A 187 1.14 20.69 -13.98
C THR A 187 0.19 20.50 -15.16
N GLY A 188 0.03 21.52 -16.00
CA GLY A 188 -0.97 21.54 -17.06
C GLY A 188 -2.42 21.59 -16.58
N ALA A 189 -2.65 21.89 -15.30
CA ALA A 189 -4.00 22.09 -14.76
C ALA A 189 -4.61 23.37 -15.32
N ASP A 190 -5.84 23.28 -15.82
CA ASP A 190 -6.60 24.43 -16.28
C ASP A 190 -7.07 25.27 -15.08
N PRO A 191 -6.58 26.51 -14.90
CA PRO A 191 -6.98 27.36 -13.79
C PRO A 191 -8.46 27.75 -13.85
N ASP A 192 -9.05 27.87 -15.05
CA ASP A 192 -10.45 28.26 -15.24
C ASP A 192 -11.42 27.13 -14.86
N ALA A 193 -10.92 25.89 -14.81
CA ALA A 193 -11.66 24.73 -14.32
C ALA A 193 -11.72 24.65 -12.77
N ILE A 194 -10.96 25.48 -12.05
CA ILE A 194 -10.88 25.45 -10.59
C ILE A 194 -11.71 26.60 -10.00
N PRO A 195 -12.74 26.32 -9.16
CA PRO A 195 -13.51 27.35 -8.49
C PRO A 195 -12.63 28.30 -7.67
N GLU A 196 -12.93 29.60 -7.68
CA GLU A 196 -12.10 30.67 -7.09
C GLU A 196 -11.67 30.37 -5.65
N LYS A 197 -12.60 29.90 -4.79
CA LYS A 197 -12.30 29.56 -3.39
C LYS A 197 -11.25 28.44 -3.27
N LEU A 198 -11.39 27.39 -4.07
CA LEU A 198 -10.45 26.26 -4.08
C LEU A 198 -9.13 26.68 -4.73
N GLN A 199 -9.18 27.48 -5.79
CA GLN A 199 -7.98 28.02 -6.43
C GLN A 199 -7.15 28.85 -5.45
N HIS A 200 -7.79 29.75 -4.69
CA HIS A 200 -7.12 30.55 -3.66
C HIS A 200 -6.51 29.68 -2.56
N PHE A 201 -7.25 28.66 -2.12
CA PHE A 201 -6.74 27.69 -1.14
C PHE A 201 -5.49 26.97 -1.65
N LEU A 202 -5.53 26.41 -2.86
CA LEU A 202 -4.40 25.72 -3.48
C LEU A 202 -3.19 26.65 -3.72
N GLN A 203 -3.42 27.88 -4.19
CA GLN A 203 -2.37 28.88 -4.36
C GLN A 203 -1.70 29.23 -3.03
N THR A 204 -2.46 29.32 -1.95
CA THR A 204 -1.91 29.54 -0.60
C THR A 204 -1.01 28.38 -0.17
N LEU A 205 -1.41 27.13 -0.45
CA LEU A 205 -0.59 25.95 -0.17
C LEU A 205 0.69 25.92 -1.02
N ILE A 206 0.57 26.20 -2.32
CA ILE A 206 1.72 26.25 -3.23
C ILE A 206 2.70 27.35 -2.78
N ALA A 207 2.21 28.55 -2.45
CA ALA A 207 3.04 29.64 -1.97
C ALA A 207 3.81 29.24 -0.69
N ALA A 208 3.14 28.55 0.25
CA ALA A 208 3.76 28.07 1.48
C ALA A 208 4.94 27.12 1.21
N LEU A 209 4.95 26.35 0.11
CA LEU A 209 6.09 25.49 -0.25
C LEU A 209 7.38 26.29 -0.50
N PHE A 210 7.27 27.56 -0.90
CA PHE A 210 8.42 28.42 -1.20
C PHE A 210 8.74 29.39 -0.05
N THR A 211 7.76 29.75 0.76
CA THR A 211 7.92 30.76 1.82
C THR A 211 8.15 30.16 3.21
N ASP A 212 7.66 28.95 3.49
CA ASP A 212 7.95 28.24 4.74
C ASP A 212 9.28 27.50 4.60
N GLU A 213 10.29 27.90 5.38
CA GLU A 213 11.64 27.32 5.32
C GLU A 213 11.62 25.80 5.49
N ARG A 214 10.71 25.28 6.33
CA ARG A 214 10.56 23.85 6.65
C ARG A 214 10.03 23.05 5.48
N LEU A 215 9.19 23.66 4.65
CA LEU A 215 8.66 23.02 3.43
C LEU A 215 9.60 23.24 2.23
N SER A 216 10.31 24.37 2.19
CA SER A 216 11.15 24.75 1.05
C SER A 216 12.29 23.77 0.75
N ILE A 217 12.81 23.10 1.78
CA ILE A 217 13.85 22.07 1.65
C ILE A 217 13.36 20.84 0.89
N THR A 218 12.05 20.55 0.96
CA THR A 218 11.47 19.38 0.28
C THR A 218 11.50 19.53 -1.24
N LEU A 219 11.55 20.78 -1.74
CA LEU A 219 11.63 21.09 -3.17
C LEU A 219 12.99 20.73 -3.80
N ASP A 220 14.03 20.50 -2.99
CA ASP A 220 15.36 20.11 -3.47
C ASP A 220 15.46 18.62 -3.83
N ARG A 221 14.37 17.88 -3.66
CA ARG A 221 14.28 16.44 -3.94
C ARG A 221 13.21 16.14 -4.98
N PRO A 222 13.27 14.96 -5.63
CA PRO A 222 12.18 14.49 -6.45
C PRO A 222 10.91 14.30 -5.62
N GLN A 223 9.84 15.01 -5.96
CA GLN A 223 8.61 15.01 -5.19
C GLN A 223 7.36 14.91 -6.08
N CYS A 224 6.25 14.53 -5.46
CA CYS A 224 4.92 14.65 -6.02
C CYS A 224 4.23 15.88 -5.41
N LEU A 225 3.72 16.78 -6.24
CA LEU A 225 3.10 18.02 -5.78
C LEU A 225 1.94 17.76 -4.82
N GLY A 226 1.07 16.77 -5.09
CA GLY A 226 -0.03 16.48 -4.16
C GLY A 226 0.44 16.03 -2.77
N ASN A 227 1.60 15.37 -2.62
CA ASN A 227 2.14 15.04 -1.31
C ASN A 227 2.56 16.32 -0.57
N LEU A 228 3.17 17.25 -1.30
CA LEU A 228 3.57 18.55 -0.77
C LEU A 228 2.37 19.44 -0.42
N LEU A 229 1.29 19.40 -1.20
CA LEU A 229 0.05 20.11 -0.88
C LEU A 229 -0.57 19.59 0.42
N LEU A 230 -0.57 18.27 0.64
CA LEU A 230 -1.00 17.70 1.93
C LEU A 230 -0.08 18.13 3.08
N ALA A 231 1.24 18.06 2.88
CA ALA A 231 2.21 18.52 3.88
C ALA A 231 2.00 20.00 4.22
N ALA A 232 1.80 20.87 3.22
CA ALA A 232 1.53 22.29 3.40
C ALA A 232 0.20 22.53 4.16
N ALA A 233 -0.86 21.77 3.85
CA ALA A 233 -2.13 21.88 4.56
C ALA A 233 -1.98 21.53 6.05
N ILE A 234 -1.15 20.53 6.37
CA ILE A 234 -0.81 20.15 7.75
C ILE A 234 0.04 21.23 8.42
N TYR A 235 1.09 21.71 7.76
CA TYR A 235 2.03 22.68 8.32
C TYR A 235 1.41 24.06 8.58
N ARG A 236 0.34 24.43 7.86
CA ARG A 236 -0.47 25.62 8.16
C ARG A 236 -1.15 25.59 9.52
N GLN A 237 -1.31 24.41 10.12
CA GLN A 237 -1.91 24.23 11.45
C GLN A 237 -0.86 24.26 12.58
N VAL A 238 0.41 24.45 12.23
CA VAL A 238 1.56 24.39 13.12
C VAL A 238 2.21 25.77 13.21
N ASP A 239 2.76 26.12 14.38
CA ASP A 239 3.53 27.37 14.53
C ASP A 239 4.68 27.41 13.52
N PRO A 240 4.79 28.44 12.66
CA PRO A 240 5.86 28.56 11.66
C PRO A 240 7.26 28.66 12.27
N ARG A 241 7.39 28.97 13.57
CA ARG A 241 8.69 29.07 14.24
C ARG A 241 9.24 27.73 14.71
N SER A 242 8.41 26.69 14.78
CA SER A 242 8.83 25.38 15.27
C SER A 242 9.54 24.57 14.21
N ASP A 243 10.77 24.16 14.52
CA ASP A 243 11.60 23.31 13.67
C ASP A 243 11.22 21.82 13.76
N SER A 244 11.84 20.99 12.91
CA SER A 244 11.54 19.55 12.86
C SER A 244 11.83 18.82 14.17
N MET A 245 12.81 19.28 14.97
CA MET A 245 13.16 18.66 16.25
C MET A 245 12.13 18.99 17.32
N GLU A 246 11.71 20.26 17.41
CA GLU A 246 10.63 20.70 18.30
C GLU A 246 9.30 20.00 17.96
N LEU A 247 9.00 19.83 16.67
CA LEU A 247 7.80 19.14 16.21
C LEU A 247 7.84 17.64 16.48
N ALA A 248 9.01 17.00 16.32
CA ALA A 248 9.21 15.60 16.68
C ALA A 248 9.05 15.34 18.18
N ALA A 249 9.45 16.31 19.02
CA ALA A 249 9.22 16.29 20.46
C ALA A 249 7.76 16.58 20.82
N SER A 250 7.12 17.52 20.11
CA SER A 250 5.74 17.97 20.31
C SER A 250 4.73 17.23 19.43
N TYR A 251 4.85 15.90 19.36
CA TYR A 251 4.09 15.04 18.43
C TYR A 251 2.56 15.17 18.55
N HIS A 252 2.01 15.58 19.71
CA HIS A 252 0.58 15.87 19.87
C HIS A 252 0.10 17.04 18.98
N VAL A 253 0.95 18.05 18.77
CA VAL A 253 0.69 19.18 17.87
C VAL A 253 0.64 18.68 16.44
N VAL A 254 1.65 17.92 16.01
CA VAL A 254 1.73 17.34 14.66
C VAL A 254 0.53 16.42 14.37
N ARG A 255 0.14 15.58 15.33
CA ARG A 255 -1.08 14.77 15.25
C ARG A 255 -2.32 15.62 14.97
N THR A 256 -2.51 16.67 15.75
CA THR A 256 -3.71 17.52 15.66
C THR A 256 -3.71 18.28 14.34
N ALA A 257 -2.55 18.80 13.95
CA ALA A 257 -2.32 19.44 12.66
C ALA A 257 -2.59 18.49 11.49
N THR A 258 -2.18 17.22 11.60
CA THR A 258 -2.40 16.21 10.55
C THR A 258 -3.89 16.01 10.28
N ILE A 259 -4.68 15.78 11.33
CA ILE A 259 -6.12 15.55 11.17
C ILE A 259 -6.85 16.81 10.67
N ARG A 260 -6.50 18.00 11.19
CA ARG A 260 -7.08 19.26 10.72
C ARG A 260 -6.70 19.59 9.28
N GLY A 261 -5.43 19.42 8.90
CA GLY A 261 -4.97 19.67 7.54
C GLY A 261 -5.64 18.76 6.50
N LEU A 262 -5.83 17.47 6.84
CA LEU A 262 -6.59 16.54 6.00
C LEU A 262 -8.07 16.92 5.90
N ALA A 263 -8.69 17.33 7.01
CA ALA A 263 -10.08 17.79 7.03
C ALA A 263 -10.28 19.06 6.20
N ASP A 264 -9.38 20.05 6.33
CA ASP A 264 -9.38 21.29 5.54
C ASP A 264 -9.24 20.98 4.04
N MET A 265 -8.35 20.07 3.67
CA MET A 265 -8.20 19.63 2.28
C MET A 265 -9.47 18.95 1.75
N CYS A 266 -10.07 18.05 2.53
CA CYS A 266 -11.32 17.39 2.14
C CYS A 266 -12.44 18.42 1.94
N GLN A 267 -12.64 19.33 2.89
CA GLN A 267 -13.64 20.40 2.81
C GLN A 267 -13.40 21.33 1.62
N ALA A 268 -12.14 21.72 1.38
CA ALA A 268 -11.77 22.56 0.24
C ALA A 268 -12.09 21.88 -1.10
N MET A 269 -12.08 20.54 -1.15
CA MET A 269 -12.48 19.75 -2.32
C MET A 269 -13.96 19.33 -2.31
N GLY A 270 -14.78 19.94 -1.44
CA GLY A 270 -16.21 19.69 -1.32
C GLY A 270 -16.58 18.38 -0.63
N MET A 271 -15.63 17.64 -0.06
CA MET A 271 -15.84 16.34 0.56
C MET A 271 -16.21 16.44 2.05
N HIS A 272 -16.71 15.35 2.61
CA HIS A 272 -16.86 15.22 4.07
C HIS A 272 -15.49 15.36 4.76
N PRO A 273 -15.36 16.05 5.91
CA PRO A 273 -14.07 16.30 6.57
C PRO A 273 -13.30 15.03 6.96
N HIS A 274 -14.04 13.94 7.18
CA HIS A 274 -13.50 12.62 7.54
C HIS A 274 -13.59 11.61 6.39
N ALA A 275 -13.72 12.06 5.13
CA ALA A 275 -13.80 11.15 3.99
C ALA A 275 -12.53 10.27 3.87
N VAL A 276 -11.37 10.80 4.24
CA VAL A 276 -10.09 10.09 4.22
C VAL A 276 -9.33 10.36 5.51
N LEU A 277 -9.03 9.31 6.27
CA LEU A 277 -8.29 9.38 7.53
C LEU A 277 -7.13 8.38 7.53
N PRO A 278 -5.99 8.70 8.15
CA PRO A 278 -4.95 7.72 8.39
C PRO A 278 -5.39 6.72 9.45
N CYS A 279 -4.89 5.48 9.39
CA CYS A 279 -5.17 4.49 10.43
C CYS A 279 -4.58 4.89 11.81
N THR A 280 -3.52 5.69 11.81
CA THR A 280 -2.94 6.31 13.00
C THR A 280 -2.16 7.56 12.61
N THR A 281 -1.99 8.49 13.54
CA THR A 281 -1.05 9.61 13.39
C THR A 281 0.34 9.32 13.96
N THR A 282 0.57 8.13 14.50
CA THR A 282 1.89 7.73 15.00
C THR A 282 2.70 7.17 13.84
N ASN A 283 3.87 7.76 13.59
CA ASN A 283 4.83 7.21 12.63
C ASN A 283 5.12 5.74 12.91
N ALA A 284 5.26 4.96 11.85
CA ALA A 284 5.60 3.56 11.94
C ALA A 284 6.45 3.13 10.75
N ARG A 285 7.10 1.96 10.90
CA ARG A 285 7.76 1.26 9.80
C ARG A 285 7.34 -0.20 9.77
N LEU A 286 7.43 -0.78 8.57
CA LEU A 286 7.06 -2.17 8.34
C LEU A 286 8.26 -3.10 8.49
N LEU A 287 8.10 -4.22 9.20
CA LEU A 287 9.08 -5.29 9.31
C LEU A 287 8.47 -6.56 8.73
N VAL A 288 9.14 -7.16 7.76
CA VAL A 288 8.74 -8.42 7.11
C VAL A 288 9.73 -9.51 7.49
N ARG A 289 9.28 -10.48 8.27
CA ARG A 289 10.05 -11.67 8.64
C ARG A 289 9.66 -12.85 7.75
N TYR A 290 10.65 -13.49 7.18
CA TYR A 290 10.50 -14.69 6.36
C TYR A 290 10.71 -15.96 7.19
N THR A 291 10.21 -17.10 6.70
CA THR A 291 10.28 -18.40 7.38
C THR A 291 11.70 -18.91 7.66
N ASN A 292 12.71 -18.43 6.91
CA ASN A 292 14.12 -18.71 7.18
C ASN A 292 14.73 -17.83 8.29
N GLY A 293 13.94 -17.00 8.97
CA GLY A 293 14.37 -16.09 10.02
C GLY A 293 14.93 -14.76 9.55
N VAL A 294 15.11 -14.54 8.24
CA VAL A 294 15.56 -13.25 7.69
C VAL A 294 14.47 -12.21 7.86
N GLN A 295 14.85 -11.01 8.29
CA GLN A 295 13.96 -9.86 8.43
C GLN A 295 14.36 -8.75 7.45
N VAL A 296 13.37 -8.09 6.86
CA VAL A 296 13.53 -6.90 6.02
C VAL A 296 12.74 -5.76 6.65
N THR A 297 13.37 -4.60 6.77
CA THR A 297 12.75 -3.39 7.30
C THR A 297 12.45 -2.43 6.14
N GLY A 298 11.22 -1.89 6.13
CA GLY A 298 10.72 -0.98 5.11
C GLY A 298 9.86 -1.65 4.03
N GLU A 299 8.76 -1.00 3.65
CA GLU A 299 7.86 -1.48 2.60
C GLU A 299 8.55 -1.48 1.24
N HIS A 300 9.16 -0.35 0.87
CA HIS A 300 9.84 -0.16 -0.40
C HIS A 300 10.87 -1.27 -0.62
N LYS A 301 11.71 -1.55 0.38
CA LYS A 301 12.73 -2.60 0.33
C LYS A 301 12.14 -3.99 0.17
N SER A 302 11.05 -4.29 0.87
CA SER A 302 10.37 -5.58 0.79
C SER A 302 9.82 -5.88 -0.61
N SER A 303 9.36 -4.86 -1.34
CA SER A 303 8.73 -5.01 -2.66
C SER A 303 9.64 -5.59 -3.76
N TYR A 304 10.94 -5.28 -3.72
CA TYR A 304 11.93 -5.75 -4.70
C TYR A 304 12.89 -6.82 -4.17
N CYS A 305 12.96 -7.02 -2.86
CA CYS A 305 13.73 -8.13 -2.29
C CYS A 305 13.10 -9.48 -2.72
N ARG A 306 13.96 -10.42 -3.11
CA ARG A 306 13.55 -11.80 -3.41
C ARG A 306 14.24 -12.71 -2.43
N ARG A 307 13.48 -13.23 -1.47
CA ARG A 307 14.01 -14.17 -0.46
C ARG A 307 13.79 -15.63 -0.83
N GLN A 308 12.82 -15.92 -1.71
CA GLN A 308 12.42 -17.29 -2.07
C GLN A 308 11.90 -18.11 -0.87
N TYR A 309 11.57 -17.44 0.23
CA TYR A 309 10.95 -18.02 1.41
C TYR A 309 9.60 -17.34 1.64
N PRO A 310 8.57 -18.05 2.10
CA PRO A 310 7.32 -17.45 2.52
C PRO A 310 7.51 -16.38 3.59
N VAL A 311 6.67 -15.35 3.58
CA VAL A 311 6.52 -14.43 4.72
C VAL A 311 5.96 -15.22 5.90
N ASP A 312 6.67 -15.20 7.02
CA ASP A 312 6.24 -15.78 8.28
C ASP A 312 5.35 -14.80 9.05
N ARG A 313 5.85 -13.57 9.23
CA ARG A 313 5.20 -12.55 10.03
C ARG A 313 5.52 -11.14 9.53
N VAL A 314 4.53 -10.26 9.66
CA VAL A 314 4.68 -8.81 9.52
C VAL A 314 4.48 -8.15 10.86
N ILE A 315 5.31 -7.16 11.16
CA ILE A 315 5.27 -6.39 12.40
C ILE A 315 5.31 -4.91 12.01
N VAL A 316 4.35 -4.14 12.53
CA VAL A 316 4.40 -2.68 12.49
C VAL A 316 5.14 -2.20 13.73
N GLU A 317 6.31 -1.60 13.53
CA GLU A 317 7.07 -0.98 14.61
C GLU A 317 6.74 0.51 14.64
N PHE A 318 6.03 0.92 15.68
CA PHE A 318 5.70 2.33 15.92
C PHE A 318 6.86 3.01 16.63
N PHE A 319 7.19 4.24 16.22
CA PHE A 319 8.26 5.01 16.86
C PHE A 319 7.89 5.46 18.28
N ARG A 320 6.59 5.42 18.62
CA ARG A 320 6.02 5.72 19.94
C ARG A 320 4.78 4.84 20.15
N GLN A 321 4.11 4.98 21.29
CA GLN A 321 2.82 4.31 21.51
C GLN A 321 1.82 4.70 20.39
N PRO A 322 1.20 3.73 19.70
CA PRO A 322 0.29 4.00 18.60
C PRO A 322 -0.93 4.76 19.10
N PHE A 323 -1.28 5.84 18.40
CA PHE A 323 -2.46 6.63 18.69
C PHE A 323 -3.45 6.57 17.53
N VAL A 324 -4.61 5.97 17.76
CA VAL A 324 -5.72 5.93 16.81
C VAL A 324 -6.75 6.98 17.19
N GLN A 325 -7.20 7.73 16.20
CA GLN A 325 -8.11 8.85 16.34
C GLN A 325 -9.48 8.38 16.83
N PRO A 326 -10.10 9.05 17.83
CA PRO A 326 -11.45 8.72 18.27
C PRO A 326 -12.47 8.73 17.14
N GLU A 327 -12.30 9.61 16.15
CA GLU A 327 -13.13 9.70 14.95
C GLU A 327 -13.07 8.41 14.13
N VAL A 328 -11.88 7.80 13.98
CA VAL A 328 -11.71 6.51 13.29
C VAL A 328 -12.50 5.41 14.01
N ILE A 329 -12.36 5.32 15.34
CA ILE A 329 -13.10 4.33 16.14
C ILE A 329 -14.61 4.60 16.08
N GLY A 330 -15.02 5.86 16.10
CA GLY A 330 -16.42 6.27 15.97
C GLY A 330 -17.04 5.83 14.65
N LEU A 331 -16.34 6.06 13.53
CA LEU A 331 -16.75 5.61 12.19
C LEU A 331 -16.90 4.09 12.14
N ILE A 332 -15.94 3.35 12.70
CA ILE A 332 -15.99 1.88 12.71
C ILE A 332 -17.19 1.36 13.51
N LYS A 333 -17.46 1.94 14.68
CA LYS A 333 -18.59 1.55 15.54
C LYS A 333 -19.95 1.85 14.90
N GLN A 334 -20.00 2.88 14.08
CA GLN A 334 -21.23 3.34 13.42
C GLN A 334 -21.40 2.76 12.01
N ALA A 335 -20.38 2.12 11.44
CA ALA A 335 -20.45 1.60 10.08
C ALA A 335 -21.55 0.55 9.93
N ASP A 336 -22.30 0.65 8.84
CA ASP A 336 -23.28 -0.36 8.42
C ASP A 336 -22.59 -1.41 7.52
N VAL A 337 -21.52 -1.00 6.81
CA VAL A 337 -20.66 -1.89 6.03
C VAL A 337 -19.19 -1.59 6.29
N LEU A 338 -18.41 -2.63 6.60
CA LEU A 338 -16.96 -2.59 6.77
C LEU A 338 -16.30 -3.37 5.62
N ILE A 339 -15.38 -2.74 4.89
CA ILE A 339 -14.74 -3.33 3.71
C ILE A 339 -13.23 -3.33 3.88
N PHE A 340 -12.61 -4.50 3.71
CA PHE A 340 -11.18 -4.65 3.57
C PHE A 340 -10.88 -4.63 2.07
N ALA A 341 -10.31 -3.52 1.60
CA ALA A 341 -10.05 -3.28 0.19
C ALA A 341 -9.06 -4.31 -0.38
N PRO A 342 -9.11 -4.59 -1.70
CA PRO A 342 -8.03 -5.32 -2.33
C PRO A 342 -6.75 -4.47 -2.25
N GLY A 343 -5.59 -5.10 -2.12
CA GLY A 343 -4.31 -4.42 -1.92
C GLY A 343 -3.27 -5.35 -1.29
N SER A 344 -2.03 -4.87 -1.16
CA SER A 344 -0.96 -5.68 -0.57
C SER A 344 -1.37 -6.20 0.81
N LEU A 345 -1.43 -7.52 0.93
CA LEU A 345 -1.86 -8.22 2.14
C LEU A 345 -1.02 -7.76 3.33
N TYR A 346 0.30 -7.82 3.15
CA TYR A 346 1.30 -7.61 4.18
C TYR A 346 1.67 -6.14 4.38
N THR A 347 1.54 -5.30 3.35
CA THR A 347 1.96 -3.89 3.43
C THR A 347 0.81 -2.89 3.50
N SER A 348 -0.44 -3.30 3.31
CA SER A 348 -1.61 -2.38 3.36
C SER A 348 -2.61 -2.72 4.46
N ILE A 349 -3.19 -3.92 4.46
CA ILE A 349 -4.31 -4.23 5.38
C ILE A 349 -3.83 -4.68 6.75
N ILE A 350 -2.89 -5.64 6.81
CA ILE A 350 -2.33 -6.12 8.08
C ILE A 350 -1.78 -4.96 8.92
N PRO A 351 -1.04 -3.98 8.37
CA PRO A 351 -0.55 -2.86 9.16
C PRO A 351 -1.63 -2.02 9.84
N ILE A 352 -2.75 -1.77 9.15
CA ILE A 352 -3.90 -1.05 9.72
C ILE A 352 -4.47 -1.83 10.92
N MET A 353 -4.55 -3.15 10.81
CA MET A 353 -5.11 -4.00 11.86
C MET A 353 -4.16 -4.18 13.06
N GLN A 354 -2.87 -3.86 12.89
CA GLN A 354 -1.90 -3.78 13.99
C GLN A 354 -1.89 -2.41 14.68
N SER A 355 -2.57 -1.40 14.12
CA SER A 355 -2.85 -0.15 14.84
C SER A 355 -3.80 -0.41 16.01
N GLY A 356 -3.37 -0.04 17.21
CA GLY A 356 -4.09 -0.36 18.45
C GLY A 356 -5.57 0.05 18.42
N GLY A 357 -6.46 -0.88 18.77
CA GLY A 357 -7.91 -0.64 18.92
C GLY A 357 -8.76 -0.73 17.64
N ILE A 358 -8.17 -0.70 16.43
CA ILE A 358 -8.95 -0.80 15.18
C ILE A 358 -9.60 -2.20 15.05
N ALA A 359 -8.80 -3.26 15.15
CA ALA A 359 -9.30 -4.63 15.04
C ALA A 359 -10.39 -4.91 16.08
N ASP A 360 -10.20 -4.45 17.32
CA ASP A 360 -11.17 -4.64 18.40
C ASP A 360 -12.47 -3.87 18.16
N ALA A 361 -12.38 -2.64 17.64
CA ALA A 361 -13.56 -1.87 17.26
C ALA A 361 -14.37 -2.56 16.14
N ILE A 362 -13.68 -3.14 15.15
CA ILE A 362 -14.33 -3.92 14.08
C ILE A 362 -15.05 -5.14 14.68
N ARG A 363 -14.38 -5.90 15.56
CA ARG A 363 -14.99 -7.07 16.23
C ARG A 363 -16.21 -6.69 17.06
N ALA A 364 -16.14 -5.56 17.76
CA ALA A 364 -17.21 -5.06 18.62
C ALA A 364 -18.46 -4.62 17.83
N ASN A 365 -18.32 -4.17 16.58
CA ASN A 365 -19.45 -3.84 15.72
C ASN A 365 -20.10 -5.13 15.19
N ARG A 366 -21.19 -5.59 15.81
CA ARG A 366 -21.89 -6.84 15.46
C ARG A 366 -22.93 -6.67 14.36
N ASP A 367 -23.40 -5.46 14.14
CA ASP A 367 -24.51 -5.16 13.23
C ASP A 367 -24.03 -4.91 11.78
N SER A 368 -22.75 -4.56 11.61
CA SER A 368 -22.14 -4.31 10.30
C SER A 368 -21.99 -5.55 9.42
N LEU A 369 -22.22 -5.36 8.12
CA LEU A 369 -21.78 -6.30 7.09
C LEU A 369 -20.27 -6.15 6.87
N LYS A 370 -19.50 -7.21 7.08
CA LYS A 370 -18.02 -7.17 7.04
C LYS A 370 -17.47 -8.00 5.88
N LEU A 371 -16.83 -7.32 4.93
CA LEU A 371 -16.44 -7.89 3.64
C LEU A 371 -14.93 -7.80 3.41
N LEU A 372 -14.30 -8.91 3.04
CA LEU A 372 -12.94 -8.92 2.50
C LEU A 372 -12.99 -9.01 0.98
N VAL A 373 -12.41 -8.04 0.27
CA VAL A 373 -12.25 -8.10 -1.18
C VAL A 373 -10.88 -8.70 -1.49
N ALA A 374 -10.86 -9.91 -2.03
CA ALA A 374 -9.63 -10.64 -2.31
C ALA A 374 -8.84 -10.00 -3.46
N ASN A 375 -7.51 -10.12 -3.39
CA ASN A 375 -6.65 -9.75 -4.50
C ASN A 375 -6.88 -10.69 -5.69
N ILE A 376 -6.80 -10.14 -6.90
CA ILE A 376 -6.91 -10.93 -8.13
C ILE A 376 -5.61 -11.71 -8.37
N TRP A 377 -4.47 -11.07 -8.08
CA TRP A 377 -3.14 -11.56 -8.42
C TRP A 377 -2.31 -11.80 -7.17
N VAL A 378 -1.52 -12.87 -7.24
CA VAL A 378 -0.37 -13.09 -6.38
C VAL A 378 0.65 -11.96 -6.58
N GLN A 379 1.19 -11.46 -5.48
CA GLN A 379 2.24 -10.44 -5.47
C GLN A 379 3.60 -11.10 -5.15
N LYS A 380 4.54 -10.96 -6.09
CA LYS A 380 5.90 -11.51 -5.96
C LYS A 380 6.59 -10.95 -4.71
N GLY A 381 7.19 -11.82 -3.90
CA GLY A 381 7.85 -11.48 -2.63
C GLY A 381 6.91 -11.28 -1.44
N GLU A 382 5.59 -11.29 -1.65
CA GLU A 382 4.57 -11.19 -0.60
C GLU A 382 3.76 -12.49 -0.51
N THR A 383 2.99 -12.81 -1.55
CA THR A 383 2.01 -13.92 -1.58
C THR A 383 2.37 -15.01 -2.60
N ASP A 384 3.61 -15.02 -3.08
CA ASP A 384 4.09 -15.94 -4.13
C ASP A 384 4.40 -17.35 -3.65
N VAL A 385 4.58 -17.55 -2.35
CA VAL A 385 4.85 -18.87 -1.77
C VAL A 385 3.92 -19.11 -0.59
N ALA A 386 3.05 -20.13 -0.70
CA ALA A 386 2.24 -20.56 0.42
C ALA A 386 3.12 -21.23 1.48
N ARG A 387 2.90 -20.89 2.77
CA ARG A 387 3.74 -21.42 3.85
C ARG A 387 3.58 -22.94 4.03
N ASP A 388 2.36 -23.42 4.05
CA ASP A 388 2.05 -24.81 4.41
C ASP A 388 2.24 -25.78 3.23
N ALA A 389 2.31 -25.25 2.01
CA ALA A 389 2.56 -26.00 0.79
C ALA A 389 3.23 -25.09 -0.27
N PRO A 390 4.56 -24.86 -0.20
CA PRO A 390 5.29 -23.96 -1.10
C PRO A 390 5.16 -24.30 -2.58
N GLU A 391 4.91 -25.57 -2.89
CA GLU A 391 4.69 -26.14 -4.23
C GLU A 391 3.29 -25.77 -4.80
N ARG A 392 2.36 -25.31 -3.95
CA ARG A 392 0.96 -25.02 -4.32
C ARG A 392 0.79 -23.55 -4.66
N LYS A 393 -0.11 -23.26 -5.60
CA LYS A 393 -0.60 -21.89 -5.85
C LYS A 393 -1.25 -21.30 -4.58
N PHE A 394 -1.13 -19.99 -4.41
CA PHE A 394 -1.77 -19.25 -3.32
C PHE A 394 -3.29 -19.12 -3.57
N HIS A 395 -4.11 -19.50 -2.60
CA HIS A 395 -5.58 -19.47 -2.65
C HIS A 395 -6.17 -18.49 -1.64
N VAL A 396 -7.48 -18.24 -1.73
CA VAL A 396 -8.21 -17.40 -0.77
C VAL A 396 -8.11 -17.93 0.67
N SER A 397 -8.10 -19.24 0.89
CA SER A 397 -7.86 -19.78 2.23
C SER A 397 -6.48 -19.42 2.81
N ASP A 398 -5.43 -19.34 1.99
CA ASP A 398 -4.09 -18.94 2.42
C ASP A 398 -4.06 -17.45 2.81
N LEU A 399 -4.83 -16.61 2.10
CA LEU A 399 -5.04 -15.19 2.44
C LEU A 399 -5.66 -15.05 3.84
N ILE A 400 -6.72 -15.81 4.13
CA ILE A 400 -7.40 -15.81 5.44
C ILE A 400 -6.43 -16.27 6.54
N GLN A 401 -5.66 -17.33 6.31
CA GLN A 401 -4.68 -17.84 7.26
C GLN A 401 -3.54 -16.83 7.52
N ALA A 402 -3.10 -16.12 6.48
CA ALA A 402 -2.11 -15.08 6.62
C ALA A 402 -2.63 -13.89 7.44
N TYR A 403 -3.88 -13.45 7.24
CA TYR A 403 -4.52 -12.48 8.12
C TYR A 403 -4.63 -13.00 9.56
N HIS A 404 -5.08 -14.25 9.74
CA HIS A 404 -5.24 -14.86 11.06
C HIS A 404 -3.92 -14.85 11.84
N ARG A 405 -2.81 -15.19 11.19
CA ARG A 405 -1.49 -15.22 11.82
C ARG A 405 -0.93 -13.84 12.17
N ASN A 406 -1.30 -12.80 11.42
CA ASN A 406 -0.63 -11.49 11.47
C ASN A 406 -1.45 -10.38 12.13
N ILE A 407 -2.73 -10.63 12.40
CA ILE A 407 -3.59 -9.68 13.10
C ILE A 407 -3.70 -10.08 14.57
N PRO A 408 -3.49 -9.17 15.55
CA PRO A 408 -3.71 -9.44 16.96
C PRO A 408 -5.13 -9.95 17.22
N GLY A 409 -5.28 -11.14 17.80
CA GLY A 409 -6.58 -11.79 18.01
C GLY A 409 -7.17 -12.50 16.77
N GLY A 410 -6.45 -12.55 15.65
CA GLY A 410 -6.85 -13.30 14.45
C GLY A 410 -7.99 -12.67 13.66
N VAL A 411 -8.51 -13.41 12.68
CA VAL A 411 -9.58 -12.97 11.76
C VAL A 411 -11.00 -13.08 12.31
N ASN A 412 -11.17 -13.71 13.48
CA ASN A 412 -12.49 -13.90 14.06
C ASN A 412 -13.18 -12.55 14.24
N ASP A 413 -14.42 -12.46 13.77
CA ASP A 413 -15.27 -11.26 13.78
C ASP A 413 -14.71 -10.04 13.02
N LEU A 414 -13.64 -10.18 12.23
CA LEU A 414 -13.12 -9.11 11.39
C LEU A 414 -13.87 -9.00 10.07
N PHE A 415 -14.13 -10.12 9.41
CA PHE A 415 -14.95 -10.20 8.21
C PHE A 415 -15.73 -11.51 8.20
N SER A 416 -16.91 -11.51 7.58
CA SER A 416 -17.77 -12.70 7.50
C SER A 416 -17.80 -13.31 6.10
N HIS A 417 -17.56 -12.49 5.07
CA HIS A 417 -17.60 -12.91 3.68
C HIS A 417 -16.36 -12.45 2.92
N VAL A 418 -15.90 -13.28 1.99
CA VAL A 418 -14.83 -12.96 1.05
C VAL A 418 -15.37 -12.87 -0.36
N ILE A 419 -15.18 -11.71 -0.98
CA ILE A 419 -15.50 -11.45 -2.39
C ILE A 419 -14.25 -11.78 -3.21
N SER A 420 -14.39 -12.66 -4.18
CA SER A 420 -13.34 -13.03 -5.13
C SER A 420 -13.83 -12.83 -6.56
N LEU A 421 -12.90 -12.56 -7.46
CA LEU A 421 -13.18 -12.57 -8.88
C LEU A 421 -13.53 -13.98 -9.34
N ASP A 422 -14.59 -14.11 -10.13
CA ASP A 422 -14.84 -15.34 -10.87
C ASP A 422 -13.92 -15.40 -12.11
N LEU A 423 -13.00 -16.37 -12.10
CA LEU A 423 -12.04 -16.55 -13.19
C LEU A 423 -12.67 -17.27 -14.40
N ALA A 424 -13.87 -17.86 -14.25
CA ALA A 424 -14.56 -18.55 -15.34
C ALA A 424 -14.85 -17.61 -16.53
N ASP A 425 -15.08 -16.33 -16.24
CA ASP A 425 -15.40 -15.31 -17.25
C ASP A 425 -14.16 -14.69 -17.92
N ILE A 426 -12.96 -15.10 -17.52
CA ILE A 426 -11.71 -14.55 -18.05
C ILE A 426 -11.23 -15.39 -19.23
N PRO A 427 -11.03 -14.78 -20.42
CA PRO A 427 -10.50 -15.50 -21.56
C PRO A 427 -9.13 -16.14 -21.26
N GLY A 428 -8.97 -17.42 -21.61
CA GLY A 428 -7.73 -18.16 -21.36
C GLY A 428 -6.48 -17.50 -21.97
N SER A 429 -6.62 -16.77 -23.09
CA SER A 429 -5.55 -16.00 -23.71
C SER A 429 -5.03 -14.86 -22.84
N VAL A 430 -5.88 -14.26 -22.00
CA VAL A 430 -5.47 -13.24 -21.04
C VAL A 430 -4.73 -13.88 -19.88
N LEU A 431 -5.26 -14.97 -19.31
CA LEU A 431 -4.58 -15.73 -18.24
C LEU A 431 -3.20 -16.22 -18.68
N GLN A 432 -3.05 -16.68 -19.93
CA GLN A 432 -1.76 -17.09 -20.49
C GLN A 432 -0.76 -15.95 -20.54
N ARG A 433 -1.18 -14.74 -20.94
CA ARG A 433 -0.28 -13.57 -20.96
C ARG A 433 0.16 -13.16 -19.56
N TYR A 434 -0.74 -13.19 -18.60
CA TYR A 434 -0.41 -12.94 -17.20
C TYR A 434 0.57 -13.98 -16.66
N ALA A 435 0.41 -15.26 -17.03
CA ALA A 435 1.36 -16.30 -16.68
C ALA A 435 2.76 -16.04 -17.28
N LEU A 436 2.86 -15.50 -18.50
CA LEU A 436 4.14 -15.08 -19.11
C LEU A 436 4.81 -13.89 -18.39
N GLU A 437 4.05 -13.10 -17.63
CA GLU A 437 4.56 -12.03 -16.76
C GLU A 437 4.87 -12.53 -15.31
N ASP A 438 4.81 -13.86 -15.11
CA ASP A 438 4.76 -14.58 -13.83
C ASP A 438 3.73 -14.00 -12.83
N LYS A 439 2.54 -13.63 -13.33
CA LYS A 439 1.39 -13.27 -12.49
C LYS A 439 0.44 -14.45 -12.42
N ALA A 440 0.33 -15.05 -11.24
CA ALA A 440 -0.63 -16.12 -10.96
C ALA A 440 -1.89 -15.54 -10.30
N PRO A 441 -3.10 -15.96 -10.72
CA PRO A 441 -4.31 -15.52 -10.04
C PRO A 441 -4.48 -16.24 -8.70
N ILE A 442 -5.16 -15.58 -7.76
CA ILE A 442 -5.56 -16.19 -6.48
C ILE A 442 -6.90 -16.90 -6.70
N TYR A 443 -6.93 -18.22 -6.49
CA TYR A 443 -8.12 -19.03 -6.73
C TYR A 443 -8.98 -19.14 -5.47
N LEU A 444 -10.30 -19.11 -5.66
CA LEU A 444 -11.27 -19.33 -4.59
C LEU A 444 -11.48 -20.84 -4.33
N ASP A 445 -10.98 -21.32 -3.19
CA ASP A 445 -11.17 -22.69 -2.71
C ASP A 445 -12.35 -22.80 -1.73
N ARG A 446 -13.57 -22.66 -2.26
CA ARG A 446 -14.84 -22.56 -1.52
C ARG A 446 -15.00 -23.52 -0.34
N LYS A 447 -14.70 -24.80 -0.53
CA LYS A 447 -14.83 -25.82 0.54
C LYS A 447 -13.94 -25.50 1.74
N ARG A 448 -12.70 -25.06 1.49
CA ARG A 448 -11.75 -24.71 2.55
C ARG A 448 -12.11 -23.38 3.20
N VAL A 449 -12.52 -22.37 2.42
CA VAL A 449 -13.01 -21.08 2.95
C VAL A 449 -14.23 -21.30 3.86
N SER A 450 -15.19 -22.14 3.46
CA SER A 450 -16.34 -22.48 4.29
C SER A 450 -15.95 -23.28 5.54
N ALA A 451 -14.98 -24.20 5.44
CA ALA A 451 -14.46 -24.94 6.59
C ALA A 451 -13.72 -24.04 7.60
N LEU A 452 -13.20 -22.91 7.16
CA LEU A 452 -12.62 -21.86 8.01
C LEU A 452 -13.66 -20.93 8.63
N GLY A 453 -14.96 -21.11 8.34
CA GLY A 453 -16.03 -20.28 8.91
C GLY A 453 -16.38 -19.02 8.09
N PHE A 454 -15.96 -18.92 6.82
CA PHE A 454 -16.22 -17.72 6.01
C PHE A 454 -17.15 -17.99 4.84
N GLY A 455 -18.03 -17.03 4.54
CA GLY A 455 -18.82 -17.03 3.32
C GLY A 455 -17.94 -16.70 2.11
N SER A 456 -18.20 -17.34 0.98
CA SER A 456 -17.49 -17.08 -0.28
C SER A 456 -18.44 -16.56 -1.36
N ILE A 457 -18.09 -15.45 -1.99
CA ILE A 457 -18.87 -14.82 -3.07
C ILE A 457 -17.94 -14.66 -4.28
N ALA A 458 -18.20 -15.39 -5.36
CA ALA A 458 -17.52 -15.23 -6.64
C ALA A 458 -18.37 -14.41 -7.59
N VAL A 459 -17.81 -13.31 -8.11
CA VAL A 459 -18.56 -12.36 -8.94
C VAL A 459 -17.69 -11.80 -10.08
N PRO A 460 -18.29 -11.44 -11.23
CA PRO A 460 -17.58 -10.86 -12.37
C PRO A 460 -17.27 -9.38 -12.16
N VAL A 461 -16.53 -9.05 -11.10
CA VAL A 461 -16.20 -7.67 -10.71
C VAL A 461 -14.96 -7.13 -11.44
N PHE A 462 -14.79 -7.42 -12.73
CA PHE A 462 -13.64 -6.96 -13.52
C PHE A 462 -14.06 -6.04 -14.66
N SER A 463 -13.16 -5.13 -15.04
CA SER A 463 -13.46 -4.18 -16.11
C SER A 463 -13.33 -4.83 -17.49
N ARG A 464 -14.48 -5.10 -18.15
CA ARG A 464 -14.54 -5.63 -19.52
C ARG A 464 -13.89 -4.69 -20.54
N GLU A 465 -14.04 -3.37 -20.36
CA GLU A 465 -13.40 -2.38 -21.24
C GLU A 465 -11.87 -2.47 -21.15
N GLN A 466 -11.31 -2.55 -19.94
CA GLN A 466 -9.87 -2.66 -19.74
C GLN A 466 -9.33 -4.01 -20.21
N LEU A 467 -10.09 -5.08 -20.02
CA LEU A 467 -9.78 -6.38 -20.57
C LEU A 467 -9.70 -6.34 -22.10
N ASN A 468 -10.65 -5.67 -22.76
CA ASN A 468 -10.70 -5.59 -24.21
C ASN A 468 -9.63 -4.64 -24.79
N ARG A 469 -9.46 -3.45 -24.20
CA ARG A 469 -8.55 -2.41 -24.72
C ARG A 469 -7.10 -2.66 -24.35
N ARG A 470 -6.84 -3.03 -23.10
CA ARG A 470 -5.48 -3.12 -22.53
C ARG A 470 -5.08 -4.54 -22.16
N ARG A 471 -6.01 -5.50 -22.19
CA ARG A 471 -5.81 -6.87 -21.70
C ARG A 471 -5.38 -6.90 -20.24
N ILE A 472 -5.89 -5.96 -19.44
CA ILE A 472 -5.62 -5.83 -18.01
C ILE A 472 -6.85 -6.28 -17.21
N ILE A 473 -6.64 -7.13 -16.21
CA ILE A 473 -7.66 -7.53 -15.23
C ILE A 473 -7.42 -6.74 -13.95
N GLN A 474 -8.39 -5.88 -13.64
CA GLN A 474 -8.50 -5.09 -12.42
C GLN A 474 -9.97 -5.10 -11.97
N HIS A 475 -10.20 -4.86 -10.69
CA HIS A 475 -11.55 -4.69 -10.18
C HIS A 475 -12.23 -3.53 -10.91
N ASP A 476 -13.45 -3.74 -11.39
CA ASP A 476 -14.29 -2.65 -11.87
C ASP A 476 -14.94 -1.96 -10.66
N PRO A 477 -14.64 -0.66 -10.41
CA PRO A 477 -15.17 0.05 -9.26
C PRO A 477 -16.69 0.01 -9.19
N SER A 478 -17.36 0.22 -10.32
CA SER A 478 -18.81 0.32 -10.39
C SER A 478 -19.47 -1.03 -10.18
N ALA A 479 -18.94 -2.10 -10.81
CA ALA A 479 -19.45 -3.45 -10.63
C ALA A 479 -19.29 -3.93 -9.19
N LEU A 480 -18.13 -3.65 -8.56
CA LEU A 480 -17.91 -4.00 -7.16
C LEU A 480 -18.85 -3.21 -6.23
N ALA A 481 -19.02 -1.91 -6.45
CA ALA A 481 -19.92 -1.08 -5.65
C ALA A 481 -21.38 -1.56 -5.76
N ARG A 482 -21.83 -1.96 -6.98
CA ARG A 482 -23.16 -2.56 -7.19
C ARG A 482 -23.28 -3.92 -6.51
N SER A 483 -22.23 -4.74 -6.54
CA SER A 483 -22.19 -6.01 -5.82
C SER A 483 -22.39 -5.79 -4.32
N ILE A 484 -21.70 -4.80 -3.75
CA ILE A 484 -21.82 -4.43 -2.33
C ILE A 484 -23.21 -3.87 -2.01
N GLN A 485 -23.82 -3.10 -2.91
CA GLN A 485 -25.21 -2.66 -2.79
C GLN A 485 -26.18 -3.84 -2.63
N VAL A 486 -26.04 -4.86 -3.48
CA VAL A 486 -26.86 -6.08 -3.39
C VAL A 486 -26.61 -6.81 -2.07
N LEU A 487 -25.34 -6.98 -1.68
CA LEU A 487 -24.99 -7.67 -0.43
C LEU A 487 -25.52 -6.95 0.80
N HIS A 488 -25.45 -5.61 0.83
CA HIS A 488 -26.02 -4.81 1.91
C HIS A 488 -27.54 -4.97 1.98
N GLY A 489 -28.25 -4.93 0.84
CA GLY A 489 -29.69 -5.16 0.80
C GLY A 489 -30.09 -6.55 1.29
N LEU A 490 -29.31 -7.58 0.96
CA LEU A 490 -29.53 -8.94 1.46
C LEU A 490 -29.24 -9.06 2.95
N TRP A 491 -28.18 -8.40 3.44
CA TRP A 491 -27.83 -8.36 4.86
C TRP A 491 -28.93 -7.69 5.69
N SER A 492 -29.36 -6.49 5.29
CA SER A 492 -30.41 -5.74 5.99
C SER A 492 -31.77 -6.44 5.96
N SER A 493 -32.02 -7.28 4.95
CA SER A 493 -33.23 -8.11 4.84
C SER A 493 -33.12 -9.48 5.55
N GLY A 494 -31.98 -9.80 6.17
CA GLY A 494 -31.74 -11.10 6.81
C GLY A 494 -31.60 -12.28 5.84
N LEU A 495 -31.45 -12.02 4.54
CA LEU A 495 -31.31 -13.02 3.48
C LEU A 495 -29.84 -13.43 3.25
N LEU A 496 -28.89 -12.60 3.69
CA LEU A 496 -27.47 -12.95 3.79
C LEU A 496 -27.15 -13.22 5.26
N LYS A 497 -26.84 -14.47 5.60
CA LYS A 497 -26.44 -14.86 6.95
C LYS A 497 -24.92 -14.85 7.10
N GLY A 498 -24.44 -14.49 8.29
CA GLY A 498 -23.07 -14.84 8.69
C GLY A 498 -22.91 -16.36 8.71
N ASN A 499 -21.72 -16.86 8.36
CA ASN A 499 -21.48 -18.30 8.39
C ASN A 499 -21.34 -18.75 9.85
N GLU A 500 -22.11 -19.76 10.27
CA GLU A 500 -22.16 -20.28 11.66
C GLU A 500 -21.10 -21.36 11.94
N ALA A 501 -20.20 -21.64 10.98
CA ALA A 501 -19.27 -22.76 11.14
C ALA A 501 -18.17 -22.45 12.16
N GLU A 502 -18.09 -23.28 13.20
CA GLU A 502 -17.03 -23.37 14.23
C GLU A 502 -15.69 -23.89 13.65
N GLY A 503 -15.22 -23.26 12.56
CA GLY A 503 -13.89 -23.55 12.03
C GLY A 503 -12.82 -23.10 13.02
N ASN A 504 -12.23 -24.03 13.76
CA ASN A 504 -11.10 -23.72 14.66
C ASN A 504 -9.85 -23.45 13.81
N LEU A 505 -9.61 -22.17 13.52
CA LEU A 505 -8.29 -21.71 13.14
C LEU A 505 -7.32 -21.99 14.32
N PRO A 506 -6.08 -22.41 14.04
CA PRO A 506 -5.13 -22.77 15.09
C PRO A 506 -4.82 -21.58 16.00
N GLU A 507 -4.60 -21.83 17.30
CA GLU A 507 -4.24 -20.79 18.25
C GLU A 507 -3.02 -19.98 17.77
N ILE A 508 -3.15 -18.66 17.86
CA ILE A 508 -2.12 -17.73 17.46
C ILE A 508 -1.14 -17.57 18.62
N SER A 509 0.14 -17.83 18.39
CA SER A 509 1.19 -17.38 19.31
C SER A 509 1.12 -15.85 19.41
N ASP A 510 1.12 -15.29 20.61
CA ASP A 510 1.04 -13.84 20.83
C ASP A 510 1.89 -13.05 19.82
N LEU A 511 1.26 -12.06 19.19
CA LEU A 511 1.97 -11.10 18.36
C LEU A 511 2.69 -10.15 19.31
N PRO A 512 4.04 -10.12 19.34
CA PRO A 512 4.72 -9.09 20.09
C PRO A 512 4.35 -7.76 19.43
N VAL A 513 3.60 -6.92 20.14
CA VAL A 513 3.47 -5.52 19.76
C VAL A 513 4.89 -4.96 19.83
N GLY A 514 5.43 -4.57 18.68
CA GLY A 514 6.79 -4.06 18.58
C GLY A 514 6.91 -2.68 19.23
N THR A 515 6.93 -2.62 20.55
CA THR A 515 7.31 -1.43 21.31
C THR A 515 8.79 -1.55 21.67
N ARG A 516 9.66 -1.16 20.76
CA ARG A 516 11.05 -0.87 21.13
C ARG A 516 11.14 0.54 21.73
N THR A 517 12.09 0.70 22.64
CA THR A 517 12.56 1.98 23.22
C THR A 517 12.68 3.08 22.15
N GLU A 518 12.37 4.32 22.55
CA GLU A 518 12.37 5.55 21.73
C GLU A 518 13.40 5.51 20.60
N GLN A 519 12.93 5.25 19.38
CA GLN A 519 13.75 5.33 18.16
C GLN A 519 13.53 6.70 17.53
N ASP A 520 14.60 7.23 16.92
CA ASP A 520 14.52 8.48 16.17
C ASP A 520 13.54 8.36 15.01
N LEU A 521 12.72 9.40 14.81
CA LEU A 521 11.87 9.53 13.63
C LEU A 521 12.72 9.50 12.34
N PRO A 522 12.14 9.13 11.19
CA PRO A 522 12.88 9.04 9.93
C PRO A 522 13.69 10.30 9.57
N CYS A 523 13.13 11.49 9.78
CA CYS A 523 13.81 12.76 9.51
C CYS A 523 15.02 12.97 10.44
N LEU A 524 14.85 12.77 11.74
CA LEU A 524 15.94 12.87 12.72
C LEU A 524 17.05 11.86 12.45
N ARG A 525 16.68 10.62 12.06
CA ARG A 525 17.63 9.60 11.64
C ARG A 525 18.41 10.05 10.40
N TYR A 526 17.72 10.63 9.40
CA TYR A 526 18.36 11.12 8.19
C TYR A 526 19.34 12.25 8.51
N ASP A 527 18.96 13.22 9.35
CA ASP A 527 19.85 14.29 9.80
C ASP A 527 21.08 13.76 10.52
N ALA A 528 20.92 12.74 11.36
CA ALA A 528 22.03 12.09 12.05
C ALA A 528 22.96 11.33 11.08
N ILE A 529 22.42 10.67 10.05
CA ILE A 529 23.20 10.05 8.96
C ILE A 529 24.02 11.11 8.22
N VAL A 530 23.38 12.20 7.79
CA VAL A 530 24.03 13.31 7.07
C VAL A 530 25.14 13.92 7.91
N SER A 531 24.85 14.18 9.19
CA SER A 531 25.80 14.75 10.15
C SER A 531 27.02 13.85 10.32
N HIS A 532 26.84 12.54 10.50
CA HIS A 532 27.95 11.60 10.63
C HIS A 532 28.78 11.49 9.33
N CYS A 533 28.10 11.36 8.19
CA CYS A 533 28.77 11.20 6.90
C CYS A 533 29.55 12.45 6.47
N ARG A 534 29.17 13.64 6.96
CA ARG A 534 29.90 14.89 6.70
C ARG A 534 31.36 14.82 7.18
N TYR A 535 31.65 14.05 8.23
CA TYR A 535 32.99 13.93 8.81
C TYR A 535 33.80 12.76 8.25
N LEU A 536 33.21 11.89 7.43
CA LEU A 536 33.94 10.79 6.79
C LEU A 536 35.00 11.36 5.83
N SER A 537 36.25 10.94 6.02
CA SER A 537 37.33 11.23 5.07
C SER A 537 37.17 10.37 3.83
N VAL A 538 37.43 10.97 2.67
CA VAL A 538 37.47 10.24 1.40
C VAL A 538 38.84 10.45 0.78
N GLU A 539 39.54 9.37 0.49
CA GLU A 539 40.89 9.37 -0.07
C GLU A 539 40.97 8.50 -1.31
N GLN A 540 41.98 8.74 -2.14
CA GLN A 540 42.26 7.96 -3.32
C GLN A 540 43.74 7.55 -3.34
N VAL A 541 43.97 6.27 -3.62
CA VAL A 541 45.30 5.69 -3.88
C VAL A 541 45.47 5.54 -5.39
N SER A 542 46.39 6.31 -5.94
CA SER A 542 46.70 6.30 -7.37
C SER A 542 48.07 5.70 -7.64
N LYS A 543 48.29 5.22 -8.87
CA LYS A 543 49.57 4.65 -9.31
C LYS A 543 50.72 5.68 -9.34
N SER A 544 50.38 6.97 -9.40
CA SER A 544 51.30 8.10 -9.58
C SER A 544 51.69 8.82 -8.29
N SER A 545 51.00 8.58 -7.16
CA SER A 545 51.32 9.19 -5.87
C SER A 545 51.82 8.16 -4.85
N ARG A 546 52.93 8.46 -4.16
CA ARG A 546 53.41 7.65 -3.01
C ARG A 546 52.55 7.83 -1.75
N PHE A 547 51.60 8.77 -1.77
CA PHE A 547 50.75 9.16 -0.65
C PHE A 547 49.28 9.16 -1.05
N ASP A 548 48.41 8.86 -0.07
CA ASP A 548 46.96 8.91 -0.20
C ASP A 548 46.52 10.35 -0.51
N GLN A 549 45.83 10.55 -1.63
CA GLN A 549 45.31 11.85 -2.00
C GLN A 549 43.93 12.04 -1.37
N ARG A 550 43.76 13.06 -0.54
CA ARG A 550 42.43 13.44 -0.02
C ARG A 550 41.57 13.95 -1.16
N LEU A 551 40.39 13.36 -1.34
CA LEU A 551 39.39 13.83 -2.28
C LEU A 551 38.59 14.97 -1.66
N GLU A 552 38.44 16.07 -2.39
CA GLU A 552 37.70 17.26 -1.97
C GLU A 552 36.73 17.71 -3.07
N GLY A 553 35.83 18.64 -2.74
CA GLY A 553 34.88 19.20 -3.70
C GLY A 553 33.86 18.19 -4.24
N LYS A 554 33.59 18.24 -5.55
CA LYS A 554 32.44 17.55 -6.19
C LYS A 554 32.50 16.02 -6.07
N GLU A 555 33.68 15.42 -6.24
CA GLU A 555 33.84 13.96 -6.23
C GLU A 555 33.59 13.39 -4.84
N ARG A 556 34.12 14.05 -3.80
CA ARG A 556 33.83 13.71 -2.40
C ARG A 556 32.34 13.83 -2.11
N ASN A 557 31.73 14.97 -2.46
CA ASN A 557 30.31 15.21 -2.18
C ASN A 557 29.42 14.18 -2.85
N TRP A 558 29.76 13.78 -4.08
CA TRP A 558 29.06 12.71 -4.78
C TRP A 558 29.17 11.37 -4.03
N LEU A 559 30.37 10.92 -3.64
CA LEU A 559 30.56 9.67 -2.89
C LEU A 559 29.82 9.68 -1.55
N ILE A 560 29.94 10.76 -0.79
CA ILE A 560 29.25 10.92 0.49
C ILE A 560 27.73 10.88 0.30
N SER A 561 27.19 11.53 -0.74
CA SER A 561 25.76 11.45 -1.05
C SER A 561 25.31 10.01 -1.34
N ARG A 562 26.15 9.19 -1.99
CA ARG A 562 25.85 7.77 -2.25
C ARG A 562 25.84 6.97 -0.96
N VAL A 563 26.78 7.21 -0.05
CA VAL A 563 26.82 6.56 1.26
C VAL A 563 25.59 6.91 2.08
N ILE A 564 25.19 8.19 2.10
CA ILE A 564 23.96 8.64 2.78
C ILE A 564 22.74 7.90 2.26
N GLU A 565 22.59 7.78 0.93
CA GLU A 565 21.47 7.05 0.32
C GLU A 565 21.50 5.54 0.64
N ILE A 566 22.68 4.90 0.66
CA ILE A 566 22.81 3.50 1.08
C ILE A 566 22.35 3.34 2.53
N LEU A 567 22.79 4.21 3.43
CA LEU A 567 22.40 4.14 4.84
C LEU A 567 20.90 4.43 5.04
N TRP A 568 20.32 5.33 4.27
CA TRP A 568 18.88 5.57 4.26
C TRP A 568 18.11 4.30 3.88
N ASN A 569 18.47 3.66 2.77
CA ASN A 569 17.84 2.44 2.25
C ASN A 569 18.08 1.18 3.11
N HIS A 570 18.97 1.27 4.09
CA HIS A 570 19.30 0.18 5.01
C HIS A 570 19.05 0.61 6.47
N PRO A 571 17.77 0.72 6.89
CA PRO A 571 17.40 1.11 8.26
C PRO A 571 17.94 0.20 9.36
N ASP A 572 18.29 -1.05 9.01
CA ASP A 572 18.92 -2.02 9.92
C ASP A 572 20.38 -1.65 10.27
N ILE A 573 21.01 -0.74 9.53
CA ILE A 573 22.32 -0.20 9.85
C ILE A 573 22.13 0.94 10.84
N LEU A 574 22.51 0.67 12.10
CA LEU A 574 22.49 1.65 13.18
C LEU A 574 23.59 2.70 12.97
N ILE A 575 23.33 3.95 13.36
CA ILE A 575 24.30 5.04 13.23
C ILE A 575 25.59 4.72 14.00
N ASN A 576 25.47 4.08 15.17
CA ASN A 576 26.60 3.61 15.97
C ASN A 576 27.53 2.62 15.22
N HIS A 577 27.04 1.93 14.19
CA HIS A 577 27.88 1.07 13.34
C HIS A 577 28.92 1.86 12.56
N LEU A 578 28.67 3.14 12.32
CA LEU A 578 29.59 4.02 11.60
C LEU A 578 30.74 4.53 12.48
N HIS A 579 30.69 4.31 13.80
CA HIS A 579 31.78 4.70 14.72
C HIS A 579 33.07 3.90 14.49
N TYR A 580 32.97 2.72 13.87
CA TYR A 580 34.12 1.86 13.57
C TYR A 580 34.89 2.28 12.31
N ILE A 581 34.41 3.30 11.59
CA ILE A 581 34.97 3.71 10.31
C ILE A 581 35.35 5.19 10.37
N ARG A 582 36.61 5.49 10.05
CA ARG A 582 37.14 6.86 9.91
C ARG A 582 36.91 7.44 8.52
N GLY A 583 36.87 6.59 7.49
CA GLY A 583 36.71 7.06 6.11
C GLY A 583 36.69 5.96 5.06
N ILE A 584 36.61 6.39 3.81
CA ILE A 584 36.60 5.55 2.61
C ILE A 584 37.85 5.87 1.79
N CYS A 585 38.52 4.83 1.30
CA CYS A 585 39.70 4.93 0.45
C CYS A 585 39.42 4.20 -0.86
N LEU A 586 39.41 4.96 -1.96
CA LEU A 586 39.29 4.45 -3.31
C LEU A 586 40.66 4.03 -3.82
N VAL A 587 40.81 2.77 -4.22
CA VAL A 587 42.10 2.24 -4.68
C VAL A 587 42.03 1.97 -6.17
N ASP A 588 42.94 2.58 -6.92
CA ASP A 588 43.08 2.36 -8.36
C ASP A 588 43.27 0.85 -8.65
N PRO A 589 42.62 0.27 -9.67
CA PRO A 589 42.75 -1.15 -9.98
C PRO A 589 44.19 -1.63 -10.16
N ALA A 590 45.09 -0.79 -10.69
CA ALA A 590 46.50 -1.12 -10.86
C ALA A 590 47.30 -1.10 -9.55
N SER A 591 46.74 -0.52 -8.48
CA SER A 591 47.29 -0.49 -7.13
C SER A 591 46.59 -1.49 -6.18
N TRP A 592 45.62 -2.26 -6.69
CA TRP A 592 44.90 -3.27 -5.93
C TRP A 592 45.77 -4.51 -5.71
N ARG A 593 46.33 -4.65 -4.51
CA ARG A 593 47.31 -5.71 -4.19
C ARG A 593 46.70 -7.10 -3.95
N ARG A 594 45.37 -7.22 -3.92
CA ARG A 594 44.70 -8.52 -3.71
C ARG A 594 44.55 -9.27 -5.04
N CYS A 595 44.93 -10.55 -5.04
CA CYS A 595 44.92 -11.39 -6.23
C CYS A 595 43.49 -11.64 -6.72
N GLN A 596 43.16 -11.11 -7.90
CA GLN A 596 41.83 -11.27 -8.52
C GLN A 596 41.66 -12.60 -9.26
N GLN A 597 42.73 -13.39 -9.41
CA GLN A 597 42.66 -14.72 -10.03
C GLN A 597 42.01 -15.76 -9.11
N TRP A 598 42.11 -15.54 -7.79
CA TRP A 598 41.61 -16.46 -6.76
C TRP A 598 40.58 -15.82 -5.82
N ASP A 599 40.48 -14.49 -5.79
CA ASP A 599 39.66 -13.75 -4.82
C ASP A 599 38.81 -12.66 -5.50
N ASN A 600 37.48 -12.83 -5.49
CA ASN A 600 36.51 -11.87 -6.05
C ASN A 600 36.22 -10.72 -5.05
N VAL A 601 37.25 -10.21 -4.38
CA VAL A 601 37.13 -9.17 -3.36
C VAL A 601 37.41 -7.81 -3.98
N PHE A 602 36.36 -6.97 -4.02
CA PHE A 602 36.42 -5.59 -4.52
C PHE A 602 36.39 -4.53 -3.41
N SER A 603 36.21 -4.96 -2.16
CA SER A 603 36.25 -4.09 -1.00
C SER A 603 36.60 -4.84 0.27
N PHE A 604 37.19 -4.13 1.23
CA PHE A 604 37.44 -4.66 2.56
C PHE A 604 37.55 -3.54 3.59
N TYR A 605 37.39 -3.88 4.86
CA TYR A 605 37.72 -2.99 5.97
C TYR A 605 39.16 -3.23 6.43
N ASP A 606 39.92 -2.15 6.60
CA ASP A 606 41.27 -2.20 7.16
C ASP A 606 41.23 -1.78 8.64
N PRO A 607 41.50 -2.71 9.58
CA PRO A 607 41.43 -2.43 11.01
C PRO A 607 42.60 -1.56 11.52
N HIS A 608 43.68 -1.39 10.75
CA HIS A 608 44.82 -0.59 11.18
C HIS A 608 44.57 0.91 11.04
N ASP A 609 43.94 1.32 9.94
CA ASP A 609 43.59 2.74 9.68
C ASP A 609 42.10 3.04 9.89
N LEU A 610 41.30 2.00 10.18
CA LEU A 610 39.85 2.04 10.38
C LEU A 610 39.11 2.55 9.14
N ARG A 611 39.55 2.19 7.94
CA ARG A 611 38.95 2.66 6.67
C ARG A 611 38.38 1.53 5.84
N ILE A 612 37.31 1.87 5.11
CA ILE A 612 36.77 1.02 4.05
C ILE A 612 37.60 1.24 2.78
N LYS A 613 38.24 0.19 2.28
CA LYS A 613 38.95 0.18 1.00
C LYS A 613 38.02 -0.33 -0.09
N ILE A 614 37.80 0.44 -1.16
CA ILE A 614 36.96 0.05 -2.29
C ILE A 614 37.76 0.23 -3.58
N ARG A 615 37.74 -0.78 -4.46
CA ARG A 615 38.37 -0.65 -5.76
C ARG A 615 37.63 0.39 -6.62
N GLN A 616 38.37 1.33 -7.18
CA GLN A 616 37.79 2.55 -7.77
C GLN A 616 36.83 2.27 -8.93
N ASP A 617 36.99 1.19 -9.68
CA ASP A 617 36.09 0.81 -10.78
C ASP A 617 34.68 0.43 -10.30
N GLN A 618 34.50 0.09 -9.02
CA GLN A 618 33.18 -0.22 -8.46
C GLN A 618 32.29 1.02 -8.31
N THR A 619 32.85 2.24 -8.30
CA THR A 619 32.07 3.48 -8.16
C THR A 619 31.27 3.83 -9.42
N ARG A 620 31.54 3.16 -10.56
CA ARG A 620 30.85 3.41 -11.83
C ARG A 620 29.42 2.85 -11.87
N ASP A 621 29.14 1.85 -11.06
CA ASP A 621 27.83 1.20 -10.96
C ASP A 621 27.32 1.30 -9.53
N LEU A 622 26.12 1.85 -9.37
CA LEU A 622 25.55 2.13 -8.05
C LEU A 622 25.35 0.86 -7.22
N LYS A 623 24.92 -0.25 -7.84
CA LYS A 623 24.69 -1.51 -7.14
C LYS A 623 26.00 -2.15 -6.72
N ARG A 624 27.03 -2.10 -7.59
CA ARG A 624 28.37 -2.59 -7.25
C ARG A 624 28.99 -1.80 -6.11
N PHE A 625 28.87 -0.47 -6.15
CA PHE A 625 29.35 0.38 -5.07
C PHE A 625 28.63 0.09 -3.75
N GLU A 626 27.29 -0.04 -3.78
CA GLU A 626 26.49 -0.40 -2.61
C GLU A 626 26.92 -1.75 -2.02
N MET A 627 27.02 -2.80 -2.84
CA MET A 627 27.51 -4.11 -2.38
C MET A 627 28.91 -4.02 -1.79
N ALA A 628 29.83 -3.32 -2.47
CA ALA A 628 31.20 -3.15 -2.00
C ALA A 628 31.25 -2.42 -0.65
N PHE A 629 30.48 -1.35 -0.49
CA PHE A 629 30.38 -0.61 0.76
C PHE A 629 29.81 -1.48 1.89
N LEU A 630 28.69 -2.17 1.65
CA LEU A 630 28.01 -3.00 2.65
C LEU A 630 28.86 -4.18 3.11
N VAL A 631 29.61 -4.82 2.20
CA VAL A 631 30.53 -5.92 2.55
C VAL A 631 31.64 -5.42 3.48
N ALA A 632 32.27 -4.30 3.16
CA ALA A 632 33.33 -3.73 3.99
C ALA A 632 32.81 -3.20 5.33
N LEU A 633 31.65 -2.55 5.35
CA LEU A 633 30.98 -2.13 6.58
C LEU A 633 30.61 -3.34 7.45
N GLY A 634 30.15 -4.45 6.86
CA GLY A 634 29.91 -5.69 7.59
C GLY A 634 31.19 -6.21 8.27
N GLN A 635 32.33 -6.18 7.55
CA GLN A 635 33.63 -6.55 8.12
C GLN A 635 34.04 -5.65 9.29
N SER A 636 33.77 -4.34 9.24
CA SER A 636 34.10 -3.43 10.34
C SER A 636 33.30 -3.75 11.62
N LEU A 637 32.12 -4.35 11.50
CA LEU A 637 31.27 -4.73 12.63
C LEU A 637 31.64 -6.08 13.25
N LEU A 638 32.20 -6.99 12.45
CA LEU A 638 32.67 -8.28 12.94
C LEU A 638 33.98 -8.17 13.74
N GLY A 639 34.68 -7.03 13.65
CA GLY A 639 36.00 -6.85 14.24
C GLY A 639 36.99 -7.92 13.75
N ASN A 640 38.00 -8.22 14.57
CA ASN A 640 38.90 -9.35 14.32
C ASN A 640 38.21 -10.64 14.80
N TYR A 641 37.25 -11.16 14.03
CA TYR A 641 36.47 -12.36 14.42
C TYR A 641 37.34 -13.61 14.61
N ALA A 642 38.58 -13.58 14.10
CA ALA A 642 39.61 -14.55 14.39
C ALA A 642 40.66 -13.89 15.29
N ARG A 643 40.68 -14.25 16.58
CA ARG A 643 41.73 -13.83 17.52
C ARG A 643 43.11 -14.36 17.10
N ASP A 644 43.13 -15.50 16.44
CA ASP A 644 44.31 -16.11 15.84
C ASP A 644 43.90 -16.84 14.55
N LYS A 645 44.76 -16.82 13.53
CA LYS A 645 44.52 -17.50 12.25
C LYS A 645 45.72 -18.38 11.95
N GLN A 646 45.58 -19.67 12.25
CA GLN A 646 46.63 -20.65 12.04
C GLN A 646 46.39 -21.39 10.72
N LEU A 647 47.45 -21.51 9.91
CA LEU A 647 47.49 -22.41 8.77
C LEU A 647 48.07 -23.73 9.30
N GLU A 648 47.22 -24.73 9.49
CA GLU A 648 47.72 -26.09 9.68
C GLU A 648 48.21 -26.60 8.32
N SER A 649 49.47 -27.01 8.27
CA SER A 649 49.95 -27.83 7.16
C SER A 649 49.12 -29.11 7.16
N ILE A 650 48.26 -29.28 6.17
CA ILE A 650 47.73 -30.61 5.85
C ILE A 650 48.91 -31.35 5.23
N GLU A 651 49.80 -31.88 6.08
CA GLU A 651 50.64 -33.00 5.70
C GLU A 651 49.66 -34.16 5.50
N SER A 652 49.20 -34.31 4.26
CA SER A 652 48.63 -35.55 3.79
C SER A 652 49.63 -36.65 4.14
N ALA A 653 49.35 -37.44 5.17
CA ALA A 653 49.68 -38.85 5.10
C ALA A 653 48.98 -39.31 3.82
N GLY A 654 49.77 -39.43 2.75
CA GLY A 654 49.24 -39.69 1.42
C GLY A 654 48.40 -40.95 1.45
N GLU A 655 47.13 -40.78 1.09
CA GLU A 655 46.31 -41.69 0.29
C GLU A 655 45.33 -40.85 -0.54
#